data_AF-A0A8T0X2R5-F1
#
_entry.id   AF-A0A8T0X2R5-F1
#
_cell.length_a   1.000
_cell.length_b   1.000
_cell.length_c   1.000
_cell.angle_alpha   90.00
_cell.angle_beta   90.00
_cell.angle_gamma   90.00
#
_symmetry.space_group_name_H-M   'P 1'
#
loop_
_entity.id
_entity.type
_entity.pdbx_description
1 polymer ?
#
loop_
_entity_poly.entity_id
_entity_poly.type
_entity_poly.pdbx_seq_one_letter_code
_entity_poly.pdbx_strand_id
1 'polypeptide(L)'
;MTQRSDAREMKLFYEKKKQANAHELLPVLAEVLKALLSGTGLENLVAGEDFTDKSGLLRYNILPLHPKFSQRPIMLLPEVRVAFSAVFNVRSLPSANMKDDKTHTDILRWLQSWFGFQTGNVANQREHLILLLANMHARLNPKPSSAQMLDDRVVEELLAKTFENYLTWCKFLGRKSNIWLPSVKQEIQQHKLLYIALYLLIWGEASNLRLMPECLCYIFHHMSYELYGVLSGAVSLITGEKVRPAYGGEDESFLKNVVKPIYDVIFQEAQKNKNGASDHSTWRNYDDLNEFFWSTDCFKLGWPMRPDNDFFFISDETKNSQILCASRLSRVPQGIESCASCIPLVSVDTSHQNEQQNSQLPHESSSTENYLNSGAEQRQQQTTSSRSQQRWLGKTNFVEVRSFWHLFRSFDRMWTVLVLGLQVLIIMAWQGLGSPTQLLDPIIFEDILSIFITNAVLRVIQVILDIAFSWRTKQTMRSDQILRFTLKLSLAVAWAIILPIFYASSQNYRACSAKRSKAFLGMFCLSKYMVVVALYLTSNVIGMALFFVPAVTNYIETSTWRICSMLSWWSQPQLYVGRGMQEGLVPLLKYTTFWMILLSSKFLFSYYFEIKPLVGPTKEIMKINVNKYEWHEFFPQVKSNAGAILAVWAPIILVYFMDTQIWYSVFCTIFGGMCGIIHHLGEIRTMGMVRSRFCTLPEAFNMSLVPPAMPKEKKRMFPSFLEKKIFKKLGKAERIDPTKFALVWNQIINSFRSEDIISNREMELMTMPMSLEHSSGSIRWPLFLLAKKVS
;
A
#
# COMPACT_ATOMS: atom_id res chain seq x y z
N MET A 1 44.03 -8.68 -46.59
CA MET A 1 44.74 -7.80 -45.63
C MET A 1 43.96 -7.51 -44.34
N THR A 2 42.71 -7.96 -44.20
CA THR A 2 41.83 -7.69 -43.04
C THR A 2 41.97 -8.65 -41.86
N GLN A 3 42.38 -9.91 -42.09
CA GLN A 3 42.48 -10.93 -41.02
C GLN A 3 43.59 -10.69 -39.97
N ARG A 4 44.58 -9.83 -40.27
CA ARG A 4 45.69 -9.51 -39.35
C ARG A 4 45.38 -8.34 -38.39
N SER A 5 44.28 -7.62 -38.62
CA SER A 5 43.79 -6.51 -37.80
C SER A 5 43.04 -7.04 -36.57
N ASP A 6 42.10 -7.96 -36.81
CA ASP A 6 41.21 -8.51 -35.78
C ASP A 6 41.98 -9.31 -34.70
N ALA A 7 43.03 -10.02 -35.10
CA ALA A 7 43.89 -10.77 -34.17
C ALA A 7 44.71 -9.84 -33.25
N ARG A 8 45.04 -8.62 -33.70
CA ARG A 8 45.72 -7.61 -32.86
C ARG A 8 44.76 -6.96 -31.89
N GLU A 9 43.55 -6.63 -32.33
CA GLU A 9 42.51 -6.09 -31.45
C GLU A 9 42.06 -7.09 -30.40
N MET A 10 41.92 -8.37 -30.76
CA MET A 10 41.54 -9.43 -29.82
C MET A 10 42.64 -9.70 -28.79
N LYS A 11 43.93 -9.60 -29.18
CA LYS A 11 45.07 -9.65 -28.26
C LYS A 11 45.10 -8.43 -27.33
N LEU A 12 44.80 -7.24 -27.84
CA LEU A 12 44.76 -5.99 -27.07
C LEU A 12 43.56 -5.96 -26.11
N PHE A 13 42.43 -6.55 -26.49
CA PHE A 13 41.27 -6.77 -25.62
C PHE A 13 41.58 -7.80 -24.52
N TYR A 14 42.27 -8.90 -24.86
CA TYR A 14 42.69 -9.91 -23.90
C TYR A 14 43.73 -9.37 -22.90
N GLU A 15 44.68 -8.56 -23.34
CA GLU A 15 45.64 -7.89 -22.46
C GLU A 15 44.98 -6.82 -21.58
N LYS A 16 44.00 -6.06 -22.11
CA LYS A 16 43.19 -5.12 -21.32
C LYS A 16 42.32 -5.85 -20.29
N LYS A 17 41.75 -7.00 -20.63
CA LYS A 17 40.99 -7.85 -19.69
C LYS A 17 41.91 -8.46 -18.62
N LYS A 18 43.14 -8.85 -19.00
CA LYS A 18 44.18 -9.31 -18.08
C LYS A 18 44.66 -8.20 -17.14
N GLN A 19 44.78 -6.96 -17.62
CA GLN A 19 45.06 -5.77 -16.81
C GLN A 19 43.88 -5.35 -15.92
N ALA A 20 42.64 -5.51 -16.38
CA ALA A 20 41.44 -5.29 -15.56
C ALA A 20 41.33 -6.32 -14.42
N ASN A 21 41.64 -7.59 -14.70
CA ASN A 21 41.76 -8.63 -13.67
C ASN A 21 42.96 -8.38 -12.73
N ALA A 22 44.00 -7.66 -13.15
CA ALA A 22 45.11 -7.27 -12.29
C ALA A 22 44.69 -6.30 -11.17
N HIS A 23 43.59 -5.54 -11.34
CA HIS A 23 43.00 -4.73 -10.26
C HIS A 23 42.22 -5.56 -9.24
N GLU A 24 41.72 -6.75 -9.60
CA GLU A 24 41.18 -7.74 -8.64
C GLU A 24 42.28 -8.60 -7.99
N LEU A 25 43.42 -8.77 -8.66
CA LEU A 25 44.57 -9.55 -8.18
C LEU A 25 45.48 -8.77 -7.21
N LEU A 26 45.43 -7.43 -7.23
CA LEU A 26 46.24 -6.57 -6.36
C LEU A 26 46.14 -6.89 -4.86
N PRO A 27 44.94 -7.11 -4.26
CA PRO A 27 44.83 -7.46 -2.84
C PRO A 27 45.44 -8.84 -2.52
N VAL A 28 45.32 -9.82 -3.43
CA VAL A 28 45.93 -11.15 -3.27
C VAL A 28 47.45 -11.07 -3.39
N LEU A 29 47.95 -10.27 -4.34
CA LEU A 29 49.39 -10.04 -4.50
C LEU A 29 49.99 -9.32 -3.28
N ALA A 30 49.24 -8.39 -2.67
CA ALA A 30 49.65 -7.69 -1.45
C ALA A 30 49.69 -8.63 -0.23
N GLU A 31 48.74 -9.57 -0.12
CA GLU A 31 48.72 -10.57 0.95
C GLU A 31 49.90 -11.56 0.82
N VAL A 32 50.21 -11.96 -0.41
CA VAL A 32 51.39 -12.78 -0.73
C VAL A 32 52.69 -12.02 -0.46
N LEU A 33 52.76 -10.73 -0.80
CA LEU A 33 53.93 -9.89 -0.53
C LEU A 33 54.15 -9.70 0.98
N LYS A 34 53.07 -9.54 1.75
CA LYS A 34 53.10 -9.43 3.22
C LYS A 34 53.56 -10.73 3.89
N ALA A 35 53.13 -11.88 3.37
CA ALA A 35 53.58 -13.18 3.83
C ALA A 35 55.06 -13.45 3.51
N LEU A 36 55.55 -12.98 2.36
CA LEU A 36 56.95 -13.13 1.93
C LEU A 36 57.92 -12.19 2.66
N LEU A 37 57.45 -11.06 3.17
CA LEU A 37 58.28 -10.04 3.83
C LEU A 37 58.29 -10.15 5.37
N SER A 38 57.45 -11.00 5.96
CA SER A 38 57.43 -11.19 7.42
C SER A 38 58.77 -11.73 7.92
N GLY A 39 59.39 -11.02 8.88
CA GLY A 39 60.69 -11.40 9.45
C GLY A 39 61.93 -10.79 8.79
N THR A 40 61.77 -9.94 7.77
CA THR A 40 62.90 -9.27 7.09
C THR A 40 63.23 -7.86 7.63
N GLY A 41 62.45 -7.35 8.59
CA GLY A 41 62.64 -6.01 9.16
C GLY A 41 62.23 -4.85 8.24
N LEU A 42 61.75 -5.14 7.02
CA LEU A 42 61.32 -4.16 6.02
C LEU A 42 59.79 -3.91 6.01
N GLU A 43 59.10 -4.28 7.10
CA GLU A 43 57.64 -4.27 7.23
C GLU A 43 57.05 -2.84 7.20
N ASN A 44 57.84 -1.85 7.60
CA ASN A 44 57.41 -0.44 7.69
C ASN A 44 57.28 0.27 6.34
N LEU A 45 57.85 -0.27 5.26
CA LEU A 45 57.72 0.31 3.91
C LEU A 45 56.39 -0.04 3.24
N VAL A 46 55.74 -1.13 3.68
CA VAL A 46 54.39 -1.55 3.21
C VAL A 46 53.30 -1.06 4.16
N ALA A 47 53.62 -0.80 5.43
CA ALA A 47 52.70 -0.25 6.42
C ALA A 47 52.24 1.20 6.14
N GLY A 48 52.92 1.93 5.24
CA GLY A 48 52.58 3.31 4.89
C GLY A 48 51.45 3.46 3.86
N GLU A 49 51.08 2.39 3.15
CA GLU A 49 49.92 2.37 2.26
C GLU A 49 48.87 1.41 2.84
N ASP A 50 47.91 1.98 3.59
CA ASP A 50 46.71 1.29 4.05
C ASP A 50 45.86 0.84 2.85
N PHE A 51 46.26 -0.26 2.19
CA PHE A 51 45.41 -1.00 1.25
C PHE A 51 44.26 -1.73 1.96
N THR A 52 44.27 -1.74 3.30
CA THR A 52 43.18 -2.19 4.17
C THR A 52 42.19 -1.08 4.51
N ASP A 53 42.08 -0.04 3.68
CA ASP A 53 40.98 0.89 3.83
C ASP A 53 39.67 0.10 3.66
N LYS A 54 38.75 0.22 4.64
CA LYS A 54 37.49 -0.54 4.80
C LYS A 54 36.50 -0.30 3.64
N SER A 55 36.92 -0.59 2.42
CA SER A 55 36.27 -0.34 1.14
C SER A 55 35.14 -1.31 0.84
N GLY A 56 34.95 -2.34 1.67
CA GLY A 56 33.77 -3.21 1.61
C GLY A 56 32.45 -2.45 1.76
N LEU A 57 32.43 -1.31 2.49
CA LEU A 57 31.23 -0.50 2.70
C LEU A 57 30.97 0.52 1.58
N LEU A 58 31.98 0.83 0.77
CA LEU A 58 31.89 1.77 -0.37
C LEU A 58 31.59 1.07 -1.71
N ARG A 59 31.46 -0.26 -1.70
CA ARG A 59 31.41 -1.08 -2.92
C ARG A 59 30.17 -0.87 -3.79
N TYR A 60 29.11 -0.26 -3.24
CA TYR A 60 27.81 -0.07 -3.91
C TYR A 60 27.44 1.40 -4.20
N ASN A 61 28.23 2.35 -3.69
CA ASN A 61 27.99 3.78 -3.84
C ASN A 61 28.70 4.30 -5.10
N ILE A 62 27.94 4.93 -5.99
CA ILE A 62 28.39 5.43 -7.29
C ILE A 62 29.13 6.76 -7.12
N LEU A 63 28.70 7.59 -6.17
CA LEU A 63 29.30 8.89 -5.94
C LEU A 63 30.59 8.74 -5.12
N PRO A 64 31.73 9.22 -5.64
CA PRO A 64 33.00 9.12 -4.96
C PRO A 64 33.12 10.25 -3.93
N LEU A 65 32.35 10.16 -2.84
CA LEU A 65 32.20 11.21 -1.83
C LEU A 65 33.44 11.40 -0.93
N HIS A 66 34.49 10.61 -1.12
CA HIS A 66 35.76 10.76 -0.40
C HIS A 66 36.60 11.91 -1.00
N PRO A 67 37.27 12.75 -0.19
CA PRO A 67 38.00 13.94 -0.65
C PRO A 67 39.04 13.67 -1.75
N LYS A 68 39.72 12.52 -1.63
CA LYS A 68 40.71 12.02 -2.60
C LYS A 68 40.14 11.82 -4.02
N PHE A 69 38.82 11.74 -4.17
CA PHE A 69 38.14 11.47 -5.45
C PHE A 69 37.18 12.60 -5.87
N SER A 70 37.27 13.77 -5.23
CA SER A 70 36.46 14.96 -5.54
C SER A 70 36.61 15.50 -6.97
N GLN A 71 37.66 15.08 -7.69
CA GLN A 71 37.94 15.46 -9.07
C GLN A 71 37.30 14.55 -10.13
N ARG A 72 36.55 13.49 -9.75
CA ARG A 72 35.93 12.60 -10.75
C ARG A 72 34.85 13.33 -11.56
N PRO A 73 34.64 13.00 -12.86
CA PRO A 73 33.73 13.73 -13.76
C PRO A 73 32.30 13.90 -13.25
N ILE A 74 31.77 12.90 -12.53
CA ILE A 74 30.41 12.94 -11.98
C ILE A 74 30.22 14.03 -10.91
N MET A 75 31.27 14.33 -10.13
CA MET A 75 31.26 15.39 -9.10
C MET A 75 31.40 16.79 -9.72
N LEU A 76 31.80 16.88 -10.99
CA LEU A 76 31.91 18.15 -11.71
C LEU A 76 30.57 18.65 -12.25
N LEU A 77 29.55 17.78 -12.33
CA LEU A 77 28.20 18.15 -12.75
C LEU A 77 27.63 19.23 -11.80
N PRO A 78 27.13 20.36 -12.32
CA PRO A 78 26.70 21.49 -11.50
C PRO A 78 25.57 21.09 -10.54
N GLU A 79 24.66 20.22 -10.96
CA GLU A 79 23.52 19.77 -10.16
C GLU A 79 23.97 18.90 -8.97
N VAL A 80 24.96 18.04 -9.19
CA VAL A 80 25.56 17.20 -8.13
C VAL A 80 26.34 18.07 -7.15
N ARG A 81 27.10 19.05 -7.64
CA ARG A 81 27.89 19.97 -6.81
C ARG A 81 27.01 20.82 -5.88
N VAL A 82 25.90 21.32 -6.41
CA VAL A 82 24.94 22.12 -5.66
C VAL A 82 24.23 21.28 -4.60
N ALA A 83 23.78 20.08 -4.94
CA ALA A 83 23.18 19.14 -3.99
C ALA A 83 24.16 18.72 -2.89
N PHE A 84 25.40 18.40 -3.27
CA PHE A 84 26.49 18.11 -2.32
C PHE A 84 26.71 19.28 -1.36
N SER A 85 26.83 20.51 -1.87
CA SER A 85 27.05 21.70 -1.03
C SER A 85 25.92 21.94 -0.03
N ALA A 86 24.68 21.65 -0.40
CA ALA A 86 23.51 21.77 0.49
C ALA A 86 23.52 20.73 1.61
N VAL A 87 23.84 19.46 1.31
CA VAL A 87 23.90 18.36 2.30
C VAL A 87 25.06 18.53 3.29
N PHE A 88 26.16 19.13 2.86
CA PHE A 88 27.34 19.39 3.69
C PHE A 88 27.26 20.73 4.45
N ASN A 89 26.16 21.48 4.34
CA ASN A 89 25.98 22.71 5.09
C ASN A 89 25.54 22.42 6.53
N VAL A 90 26.50 22.39 7.47
CA VAL A 90 26.28 22.13 8.91
C VAL A 90 26.52 23.35 9.82
N ARG A 91 26.67 24.55 9.25
CA ARG A 91 27.15 25.77 9.97
C ARG A 91 26.31 26.18 11.18
N SER A 92 24.99 25.99 11.11
CA SER A 92 24.01 26.36 12.15
C SER A 92 23.62 25.22 13.10
N LEU A 93 24.25 24.04 12.99
CA LEU A 93 23.91 22.90 13.83
C LEU A 93 24.63 22.92 15.20
N PRO A 94 23.97 22.50 16.29
CA PRO A 94 24.62 22.33 17.59
C PRO A 94 25.83 21.39 17.50
N SER A 95 26.87 21.70 18.29
CA SER A 95 28.08 20.85 18.36
C SER A 95 27.73 19.43 18.83
N ALA A 96 28.06 18.46 17.99
CA ALA A 96 27.96 17.03 18.27
C ALA A 96 29.24 16.54 18.99
N ASN A 97 29.10 15.53 19.84
CA ASN A 97 30.22 14.85 20.52
C ASN A 97 30.98 13.93 19.57
N MET A 98 31.54 14.45 18.47
CA MET A 98 32.35 13.66 17.55
C MET A 98 33.81 13.63 18.02
N LYS A 99 34.37 12.41 18.16
CA LYS A 99 35.79 12.17 18.46
C LYS A 99 36.71 12.27 17.23
N ASP A 100 36.15 12.48 16.04
CA ASP A 100 36.87 12.44 14.76
C ASP A 100 36.86 13.79 13.99
N ASP A 101 37.78 13.89 13.03
CA ASP A 101 38.20 15.07 12.27
C ASP A 101 37.04 15.95 11.75
N LYS A 102 37.09 17.25 12.07
CA LYS A 102 36.03 18.26 11.81
C LYS A 102 35.80 18.56 10.32
N THR A 103 36.60 17.98 9.44
CA THR A 103 36.72 18.32 8.02
C THR A 103 35.64 17.68 7.14
N HIS A 104 34.88 16.68 7.63
CA HIS A 104 33.93 15.90 6.81
C HIS A 104 32.53 15.68 7.42
N THR A 105 32.09 16.55 8.32
CA THR A 105 30.76 16.44 8.92
C THR A 105 29.67 16.96 7.97
N ASP A 106 28.77 16.09 7.54
CA ASP A 106 27.52 16.44 6.83
C ASP A 106 26.29 16.27 7.73
N ILE A 107 25.12 16.67 7.23
CA ILE A 107 23.84 16.59 7.95
C ILE A 107 23.53 15.15 8.41
N LEU A 108 23.85 14.11 7.62
CA LEU A 108 23.57 12.72 7.97
C LEU A 108 24.56 12.17 8.99
N ARG A 109 25.85 12.56 8.92
CA ARG A 109 26.83 12.26 9.97
C ARG A 109 26.44 12.90 11.30
N TRP A 110 25.94 14.14 11.24
CA TRP A 110 25.42 14.81 12.43
C TRP A 110 24.24 14.03 13.02
N LEU A 111 23.24 13.66 12.21
CA LEU A 111 22.13 12.80 12.65
C LEU A 111 22.60 11.46 13.21
N GLN A 112 23.60 10.83 12.59
CA GLN A 112 24.19 9.58 13.07
C GLN A 112 24.71 9.71 14.50
N SER A 113 25.44 10.80 14.82
CA SER A 113 26.01 10.99 16.15
C SER A 113 25.00 11.21 17.26
N TRP A 114 23.79 11.67 16.94
CA TRP A 114 22.75 11.89 17.92
C TRP A 114 21.84 10.67 18.08
N PHE A 115 21.46 10.04 16.96
CA PHE A 115 20.43 9.00 16.92
C PHE A 115 20.97 7.56 16.76
N GLY A 116 22.28 7.38 16.60
CA GLY A 116 22.90 6.06 16.62
C GLY A 116 22.59 5.18 15.39
N PHE A 117 22.48 5.78 14.20
CA PHE A 117 22.25 5.04 12.94
C PHE A 117 23.49 4.25 12.49
N GLN A 118 23.27 3.16 11.75
CA GLN A 118 24.34 2.35 11.17
C GLN A 118 25.16 3.12 10.13
N THR A 119 26.48 2.96 10.17
CA THR A 119 27.39 3.67 9.25
C THR A 119 27.12 3.35 7.77
N GLY A 120 26.74 2.10 7.46
CA GLY A 120 26.40 1.70 6.09
C GLY A 120 25.11 2.37 5.59
N ASN A 121 24.08 2.43 6.44
CA ASN A 121 22.83 3.12 6.12
C ASN A 121 23.08 4.61 5.84
N VAL A 122 23.84 5.27 6.72
CA VAL A 122 24.20 6.69 6.58
C VAL A 122 24.94 6.96 5.27
N ALA A 123 25.90 6.12 4.89
CA ALA A 123 26.64 6.26 3.64
C ALA A 123 25.70 6.13 2.42
N ASN A 124 24.82 5.12 2.42
CA ASN A 124 23.91 4.86 1.30
C ASN A 124 22.85 5.96 1.17
N GLN A 125 22.24 6.38 2.28
CA GLN A 125 21.20 7.43 2.27
C GLN A 125 21.78 8.81 1.92
N ARG A 126 23.06 9.05 2.23
CA ARG A 126 23.75 10.29 1.81
C ARG A 126 23.82 10.38 0.30
N GLU A 127 24.29 9.34 -0.37
CA GLU A 127 24.34 9.30 -1.82
C GLU A 127 22.94 9.39 -2.42
N HIS A 128 21.99 8.62 -1.88
CA HIS A 128 20.61 8.63 -2.32
C HIS A 128 19.99 10.04 -2.29
N LEU A 129 20.15 10.76 -1.18
CA LEU A 129 19.64 12.12 -1.03
C LEU A 129 20.31 13.10 -2.00
N ILE A 130 21.64 13.02 -2.17
CA ILE A 130 22.37 13.88 -3.12
C ILE A 130 21.87 13.64 -4.55
N LEU A 131 21.70 12.39 -4.96
CA LEU A 131 21.22 12.04 -6.30
C LEU A 131 19.76 12.45 -6.51
N LEU A 132 18.89 12.29 -5.52
CA LEU A 132 17.51 12.77 -5.58
C LEU A 132 17.45 14.28 -5.79
N LEU A 133 18.19 15.04 -4.98
CA LEU A 133 18.25 16.50 -5.09
C LEU A 133 18.84 16.94 -6.42
N ALA A 134 19.94 16.33 -6.87
CA ALA A 134 20.57 16.64 -8.15
C ALA A 134 19.61 16.37 -9.32
N ASN A 135 18.91 15.22 -9.31
CA ASN A 135 17.95 14.86 -10.34
C ASN A 135 16.74 15.81 -10.38
N MET A 136 16.20 16.19 -9.21
CA MET A 136 15.10 17.14 -9.14
C MET A 136 15.53 18.56 -9.54
N HIS A 137 16.75 18.97 -9.16
CA HIS A 137 17.32 20.25 -9.54
C HIS A 137 17.57 20.34 -11.05
N ALA A 138 18.11 19.28 -11.67
CA ALA A 138 18.29 19.18 -13.12
C ALA A 138 16.97 19.36 -13.87
N ARG A 139 15.87 18.82 -13.34
CA ARG A 139 14.53 18.92 -13.97
C ARG A 139 13.95 20.33 -13.97
N LEU A 140 14.40 21.22 -13.08
CA LEU A 140 13.89 22.58 -12.98
C LEU A 140 14.53 23.56 -13.98
N ASN A 141 15.60 23.18 -14.69
CA ASN A 141 16.38 24.06 -15.59
C ASN A 141 16.62 25.46 -14.98
N PRO A 142 17.34 25.54 -13.84
CA PRO A 142 17.57 26.79 -13.14
C PRO A 142 18.29 27.80 -14.05
N LYS A 143 17.98 29.10 -13.87
CA LYS A 143 18.67 30.17 -14.60
C LYS A 143 20.17 30.15 -14.24
N PRO A 144 21.07 30.55 -15.15
CA PRO A 144 22.52 30.49 -14.91
C PRO A 144 22.99 31.30 -13.68
N SER A 145 22.25 32.35 -13.26
CA SER A 145 22.52 33.10 -12.03
C SER A 145 22.14 32.38 -10.74
N SER A 146 21.22 31.41 -10.79
CA SER A 146 20.80 30.55 -9.67
C SER A 146 21.54 29.20 -9.63
N ALA A 147 22.43 28.92 -10.58
CA ALA A 147 23.12 27.64 -10.71
C ALA A 147 24.22 27.39 -9.64
N GLN A 148 24.49 28.36 -8.76
CA GLN A 148 25.46 28.23 -7.67
C GLN A 148 24.85 27.71 -6.36
N MET A 149 23.53 27.68 -6.22
CA MET A 149 22.83 27.26 -5.00
C MET A 149 21.63 26.38 -5.30
N LEU A 150 21.25 25.53 -4.34
CA LEU A 150 20.14 24.61 -4.51
C LEU A 150 18.83 25.40 -4.48
N ASP A 151 18.01 25.22 -5.52
CA ASP A 151 16.71 25.89 -5.64
C ASP A 151 15.76 25.39 -4.55
N ASP A 152 15.22 26.30 -3.73
CA ASP A 152 14.33 25.98 -2.60
C ASP A 152 13.10 25.17 -3.03
N ARG A 153 12.63 25.36 -4.27
CA ARG A 153 11.48 24.62 -4.81
C ARG A 153 11.73 23.12 -4.88
N VAL A 154 12.98 22.70 -5.10
CA VAL A 154 13.38 21.28 -5.09
C VAL A 154 13.14 20.68 -3.72
N VAL A 155 13.61 21.37 -2.68
CA VAL A 155 13.52 20.90 -1.30
C VAL A 155 12.07 20.90 -0.82
N GLU A 156 11.27 21.89 -1.23
CA GLU A 156 9.83 21.94 -0.94
C GLU A 156 9.05 20.81 -1.60
N GLU A 157 9.31 20.54 -2.88
CA GLU A 157 8.67 19.43 -3.58
C GLU A 157 9.07 18.08 -2.96
N LEU A 158 10.34 17.90 -2.61
CA LEU A 158 10.82 16.67 -1.97
C LEU A 158 10.21 16.50 -0.58
N LEU A 159 10.15 17.56 0.23
CA LEU A 159 9.52 17.56 1.55
C LEU A 159 8.04 17.17 1.44
N ALA A 160 7.30 17.81 0.54
CA ALA A 160 5.88 17.54 0.34
C ALA A 160 5.63 16.07 -0.04
N LYS A 161 6.42 15.53 -0.99
CA LYS A 161 6.33 14.11 -1.40
C LYS A 161 6.70 13.13 -0.28
N THR A 162 7.71 13.49 0.52
CA THR A 162 8.20 12.59 1.59
C THR A 162 7.20 12.51 2.75
N PHE A 163 6.56 13.63 3.11
CA PHE A 163 5.74 13.73 4.31
C PHE A 163 4.22 13.75 4.07
N GLU A 164 3.75 13.60 2.83
CA GLU A 164 2.31 13.54 2.51
C GLU A 164 1.57 12.50 3.38
N ASN A 165 2.14 11.29 3.50
CA ASN A 165 1.55 10.23 4.32
C ASN A 165 1.57 10.60 5.81
N TYR A 166 2.71 11.06 6.33
CA TYR A 166 2.85 11.46 7.73
C TYR A 166 1.89 12.59 8.15
N LEU A 167 1.72 13.61 7.30
CA LEU A 167 0.80 14.72 7.55
C LEU A 167 -0.65 14.23 7.56
N THR A 168 -1.00 13.30 6.66
CA THR A 168 -2.32 12.69 6.60
C THR A 168 -2.60 11.83 7.84
N TRP A 169 -1.61 11.02 8.28
CA TRP A 169 -1.66 10.24 9.50
C TRP A 169 -1.82 11.12 10.76
N CYS A 170 -1.07 12.22 10.87
CA CYS A 170 -1.22 13.18 11.96
C CYS A 170 -2.62 13.78 12.00
N LYS A 171 -3.14 14.21 10.85
CA LYS A 171 -4.50 14.76 10.73
C LYS A 171 -5.55 13.72 11.13
N PHE A 172 -5.37 12.47 10.73
CA PHE A 172 -6.26 11.36 11.07
C PHE A 172 -6.33 11.10 12.58
N LEU A 173 -5.18 11.08 13.26
CA LEU A 173 -5.10 10.89 14.71
C LEU A 173 -5.39 12.17 15.52
N GLY A 174 -5.69 13.29 14.86
CA GLY A 174 -5.91 14.58 15.52
C GLY A 174 -4.68 15.15 16.22
N ARG A 175 -3.48 14.83 15.72
CA ARG A 175 -2.19 15.30 16.24
C ARG A 175 -1.61 16.42 15.36
N LYS A 176 -0.88 17.35 15.98
CA LYS A 176 -0.09 18.34 15.25
C LYS A 176 1.19 17.67 14.71
N SER A 177 1.64 18.09 13.53
CA SER A 177 2.92 17.63 12.99
C SER A 177 4.09 18.18 13.80
N ASN A 178 5.06 17.33 14.12
CA ASN A 178 6.30 17.74 14.81
C ASN A 178 7.39 18.27 13.87
N ILE A 179 7.07 18.51 12.59
CA ILE A 179 7.99 19.19 11.65
C ILE A 179 7.93 20.68 11.95
N TRP A 180 8.96 21.19 12.64
CA TRP A 180 9.10 22.59 12.98
C TRP A 180 10.15 23.27 12.11
N LEU A 181 9.83 24.44 11.54
CA LEU A 181 10.73 25.23 10.70
C LEU A 181 11.06 26.58 11.38
N PRO A 182 12.33 27.02 11.36
CA PRO A 182 12.74 28.29 11.96
C PRO A 182 12.21 29.49 11.17
N SER A 183 12.16 30.66 11.82
CA SER A 183 11.77 31.92 11.16
C SER A 183 12.85 32.48 10.22
N VAL A 184 14.10 32.05 10.39
CA VAL A 184 15.26 32.55 9.61
C VAL A 184 15.35 31.82 8.27
N LYS A 185 15.18 32.57 7.16
CA LYS A 185 15.13 32.00 5.79
C LYS A 185 16.32 31.09 5.43
N GLN A 186 17.53 31.44 5.86
CA GLN A 186 18.74 30.66 5.54
C GLN A 186 18.79 29.29 6.24
N GLU A 187 18.13 29.14 7.39
CA GLU A 187 18.11 27.89 8.16
C GLU A 187 16.94 26.97 7.78
N ILE A 188 15.90 27.52 7.15
CA ILE A 188 14.71 26.76 6.71
C ILE A 188 15.11 25.62 5.77
N GLN A 189 15.98 25.88 4.79
CA GLN A 189 16.41 24.86 3.82
C GLN A 189 17.15 23.72 4.54
N GLN A 190 18.04 24.05 5.48
CA GLN A 190 18.79 23.07 6.26
C GLN A 190 17.86 22.21 7.13
N HIS A 191 16.88 22.82 7.81
CA HIS A 191 15.91 22.09 8.63
C HIS A 191 15.03 21.17 7.80
N LYS A 192 14.57 21.62 6.62
CA LYS A 192 13.83 20.75 5.68
C LYS A 192 14.68 19.53 5.28
N LEU A 193 15.94 19.74 4.93
CA LEU A 193 16.88 18.64 4.60
C LEU A 193 17.14 17.72 5.79
N LEU A 194 17.23 18.24 7.01
CA LEU A 194 17.36 17.45 8.24
C LEU A 194 16.19 16.49 8.45
N TYR A 195 14.94 16.97 8.34
CA TYR A 195 13.78 16.09 8.49
C TYR A 195 13.73 15.04 7.37
N ILE A 196 14.00 15.42 6.12
CA ILE A 196 14.06 14.47 4.99
C ILE A 196 15.14 13.41 5.26
N ALA A 197 16.34 13.83 5.66
CA ALA A 197 17.44 12.94 5.98
C ALA A 197 17.10 12.00 7.15
N LEU A 198 16.48 12.52 8.22
CA LEU A 198 16.02 11.71 9.35
C LEU A 198 15.02 10.63 8.90
N TYR A 199 14.05 10.98 8.07
CA TYR A 199 13.08 10.03 7.54
C TYR A 199 13.75 8.97 6.65
N LEU A 200 14.69 9.35 5.78
CA LEU A 200 15.43 8.42 4.94
C LEU A 200 16.31 7.47 5.76
N LEU A 201 16.91 7.92 6.86
CA LEU A 201 17.68 7.08 7.78
C LEU A 201 16.77 6.07 8.50
N ILE A 202 15.63 6.53 9.03
CA ILE A 202 14.60 5.65 9.62
C ILE A 202 14.16 4.60 8.60
N TRP A 203 13.80 5.02 7.39
CA TRP A 203 13.38 4.12 6.33
C TRP A 203 14.49 3.13 5.94
N GLY A 204 15.73 3.61 5.89
CA GLY A 204 16.92 2.83 5.58
C GLY A 204 17.14 1.65 6.53
N GLU A 205 16.94 1.86 7.84
CA GLU A 205 17.11 0.83 8.87
C GLU A 205 15.83 0.05 9.22
N ALA A 206 14.65 0.50 8.77
CA ALA A 206 13.36 -0.12 9.09
C ALA A 206 13.21 -1.59 8.62
N SER A 207 14.00 -2.06 7.64
CA SER A 207 13.90 -3.45 7.13
C SER A 207 12.45 -3.85 6.79
N ASN A 208 11.91 -4.92 7.38
CA ASN A 208 10.53 -5.38 7.18
C ASN A 208 9.45 -4.39 7.68
N LEU A 209 9.77 -3.47 8.59
CA LEU A 209 8.83 -2.45 9.07
C LEU A 209 8.45 -1.46 7.96
N ARG A 210 9.16 -1.45 6.82
CA ARG A 210 8.77 -0.67 5.63
C ARG A 210 7.39 -1.04 5.08
N LEU A 211 6.91 -2.26 5.37
CA LEU A 211 5.57 -2.70 5.02
C LEU A 211 4.49 -2.17 5.98
N MET A 212 4.88 -1.45 7.03
CA MET A 212 4.01 -0.87 8.05
C MET A 212 4.14 0.66 8.05
N PRO A 213 3.56 1.37 7.06
CA PRO A 213 3.76 2.81 6.89
C PRO A 213 3.29 3.64 8.08
N GLU A 214 2.24 3.25 8.80
CA GLU A 214 1.78 3.98 9.99
C GLU A 214 2.69 3.76 11.19
N CYS A 215 3.31 2.58 11.30
CA CYS A 215 4.41 2.36 12.25
C CYS A 215 5.59 3.30 11.97
N LEU A 216 5.96 3.50 10.69
CA LEU A 216 7.00 4.48 10.33
C LEU A 216 6.60 5.91 10.67
N CYS A 217 5.33 6.28 10.46
CA CYS A 217 4.81 7.59 10.85
C CYS A 217 4.91 7.81 12.36
N TYR A 218 4.60 6.79 13.17
CA TYR A 218 4.74 6.83 14.62
C TYR A 218 6.21 7.03 15.06
N ILE A 219 7.14 6.24 14.51
CA ILE A 219 8.58 6.36 14.80
C ILE A 219 9.07 7.76 14.42
N PHE A 220 8.75 8.23 13.21
CA PHE A 220 9.12 9.56 12.74
C PHE A 220 8.49 10.68 13.60
N HIS A 221 7.25 10.52 14.06
CA HIS A 221 6.57 11.50 14.91
C HIS A 221 7.37 11.78 16.19
N HIS A 222 7.84 10.73 16.86
CA HIS A 222 8.62 10.88 18.07
C HIS A 222 10.05 11.36 17.80
N MET A 223 10.73 10.81 16.79
CA MET A 223 12.10 11.21 16.47
C MET A 223 12.19 12.66 15.93
N SER A 224 11.17 13.14 15.22
CA SER A 224 11.11 14.54 14.79
C SER A 224 10.92 15.50 15.98
N TYR A 225 10.18 15.09 17.02
CA TYR A 225 10.08 15.84 18.27
C TYR A 225 11.42 15.89 19.02
N GLU A 226 12.14 14.77 19.09
CA GLU A 226 13.49 14.73 19.67
C GLU A 226 14.48 15.59 18.89
N LEU A 227 14.44 15.53 17.55
CA LEU A 227 15.26 16.38 16.68
C LEU A 227 15.02 17.86 16.98
N TYR A 228 13.76 18.27 17.15
CA TYR A 228 13.43 19.64 17.55
C TYR A 228 14.04 20.01 18.92
N GLY A 229 13.98 19.11 19.89
CA GLY A 229 14.60 19.30 21.21
C GLY A 229 16.12 19.48 21.12
N VAL A 230 16.79 18.67 20.30
CA VAL A 230 18.23 18.76 20.04
C VAL A 230 18.60 20.08 19.36
N LEU A 231 17.85 20.48 18.33
CA LEU A 231 18.08 21.73 17.58
C LEU A 231 17.84 22.97 18.44
N SER A 232 16.86 22.92 19.35
CA SER A 232 16.56 24.03 20.26
C SER A 232 17.56 24.15 21.41
N GLY A 233 18.52 23.22 21.53
CA GLY A 233 19.48 23.19 22.64
C GLY A 233 18.80 22.96 23.99
N ALA A 234 17.63 22.30 24.00
CA ALA A 234 16.90 22.05 25.23
C ALA A 234 17.75 21.20 26.19
N VAL A 235 17.79 21.63 27.45
CA VAL A 235 18.46 20.92 28.54
C VAL A 235 17.38 20.24 29.36
N SER A 236 17.57 18.96 29.65
CA SER A 236 16.65 18.21 30.50
C SER A 236 16.61 18.86 31.89
N LEU A 237 15.42 19.28 32.33
CA LEU A 237 15.20 19.89 33.64
C LEU A 237 15.56 18.95 34.81
N ILE A 238 15.63 17.64 34.54
CA ILE A 238 15.86 16.59 35.55
C ILE A 238 17.34 16.21 35.62
N THR A 239 18.04 16.17 34.48
CA THR A 239 19.43 15.66 34.42
C THR A 239 20.47 16.76 34.21
N GLY A 240 20.07 17.98 33.83
CA GLY A 240 21.01 19.08 33.53
C GLY A 240 21.85 18.88 32.26
N GLU A 241 21.65 17.78 31.54
CA GLU A 241 22.33 17.46 30.29
C GLU A 241 21.51 17.86 29.05
N LYS A 242 22.19 18.07 27.91
CA LYS A 242 21.55 18.28 26.61
C LYS A 242 20.62 17.10 26.30
N VAL A 243 19.43 17.38 25.76
CA VAL A 243 18.47 16.35 25.35
C VAL A 243 19.14 15.36 24.39
N ARG A 244 19.10 14.07 24.75
CA ARG A 244 19.49 12.93 23.90
C ARG A 244 18.24 12.13 23.52
N PRO A 245 18.27 11.34 22.44
CA PRO A 245 17.16 10.45 22.11
C PRO A 245 16.85 9.50 23.26
N ALA A 246 15.57 9.27 23.50
CA ALA A 246 15.07 8.57 24.67
C ALA A 246 15.45 7.08 24.71
N TYR A 247 15.82 6.51 23.57
CA TYR A 247 16.29 5.12 23.41
C TYR A 247 17.83 4.99 23.41
N GLY A 248 18.57 6.07 23.68
CA GLY A 248 20.03 6.10 23.68
C GLY A 248 20.63 6.52 22.34
N GLY A 249 21.77 7.20 22.36
CA GLY A 249 22.49 7.71 21.18
C GLY A 249 23.81 6.99 20.88
N GLU A 250 23.97 5.78 21.40
CA GLU A 250 25.14 4.93 21.16
C GLU A 250 25.13 4.34 19.74
N ASP A 251 26.26 3.80 19.30
CA ASP A 251 26.37 3.19 17.97
C ASP A 251 25.36 2.04 17.78
N GLU A 252 24.55 2.16 16.72
CA GLU A 252 23.47 1.24 16.36
C GLU A 252 22.31 1.14 17.36
N SER A 253 22.13 2.15 18.23
CA SER A 253 21.04 2.18 19.21
C SER A 253 19.65 2.20 18.57
N PHE A 254 19.47 2.90 17.44
CA PHE A 254 18.19 2.96 16.73
C PHE A 254 17.74 1.55 16.27
N LEU A 255 18.63 0.81 15.62
CA LEU A 255 18.35 -0.55 15.19
C LEU A 255 18.03 -1.48 16.38
N LYS A 256 18.81 -1.40 17.46
CA LYS A 256 18.67 -2.30 18.63
C LYS A 256 17.45 -1.99 19.50
N ASN A 257 17.13 -0.72 19.70
CA ASN A 257 16.16 -0.29 20.72
C ASN A 257 14.83 0.18 20.11
N VAL A 258 14.79 0.52 18.80
CA VAL A 258 13.55 0.93 18.12
C VAL A 258 13.09 -0.12 17.11
N VAL A 259 13.96 -0.52 16.16
CA VAL A 259 13.55 -1.42 15.08
C VAL A 259 13.40 -2.87 15.57
N LYS A 260 14.41 -3.39 16.28
CA LYS A 260 14.47 -4.78 16.71
C LYS A 260 13.27 -5.23 17.57
N PRO A 261 12.81 -4.47 18.58
CA PRO A 261 11.67 -4.91 19.39
C PRO A 261 10.38 -5.12 18.58
N ILE A 262 10.12 -4.27 17.59
CA ILE A 262 8.96 -4.40 16.71
C ILE A 262 9.18 -5.56 15.73
N TYR A 263 10.39 -5.68 15.19
CA TYR A 263 10.76 -6.78 14.30
C TYR A 263 10.61 -8.15 14.99
N ASP A 264 11.04 -8.27 16.25
CA ASP A 264 10.96 -9.51 17.02
C ASP A 264 9.49 -9.96 17.19
N VAL A 265 8.56 -9.02 17.37
CA VAL A 265 7.11 -9.32 17.38
C VAL A 265 6.65 -9.87 16.03
N ILE A 266 7.01 -9.18 14.93
CA ILE A 266 6.64 -9.61 13.57
C ILE A 266 7.21 -11.01 13.29
N PHE A 267 8.47 -11.24 13.66
CA PHE A 267 9.16 -12.50 13.44
C PHE A 267 8.52 -13.64 14.22
N GLN A 268 8.23 -13.44 15.50
CA GLN A 268 7.57 -14.45 16.33
C GLN A 268 6.14 -14.76 15.86
N GLU A 269 5.36 -13.74 15.49
CA GLU A 269 4.02 -13.95 14.91
C GLU A 269 4.08 -14.65 13.55
N ALA A 270 5.07 -14.34 12.70
CA ALA A 270 5.27 -15.02 11.43
C ALA A 270 5.65 -16.50 11.61
N GLN A 271 6.40 -16.86 12.66
CA GLN A 271 6.68 -18.26 12.98
C GLN A 271 5.42 -19.05 13.34
N LYS A 272 4.42 -18.41 13.97
CA LYS A 272 3.14 -19.07 14.30
C LYS A 272 2.38 -19.53 13.07
N ASN A 273 2.65 -18.95 11.89
CA ASN A 273 2.03 -19.34 10.62
C ASN A 273 2.29 -20.81 10.23
N LYS A 274 3.38 -21.44 10.73
CA LYS A 274 3.77 -22.83 10.38
C LYS A 274 3.69 -23.13 8.86
N ASN A 275 4.27 -22.25 8.03
CA ASN A 275 4.23 -22.33 6.56
C ASN A 275 2.81 -22.41 5.95
N GLY A 276 1.82 -21.75 6.57
CA GLY A 276 0.44 -21.72 6.08
C GLY A 276 -0.45 -22.83 6.63
N ALA A 277 0.04 -23.63 7.59
CA ALA A 277 -0.72 -24.73 8.19
C ALA A 277 -1.55 -24.29 9.42
N SER A 278 -1.25 -23.15 10.04
CA SER A 278 -2.02 -22.64 11.19
C SER A 278 -3.28 -21.88 10.74
N ASP A 279 -4.33 -21.92 11.55
CA ASP A 279 -5.52 -21.09 11.32
C ASP A 279 -5.13 -19.59 11.32
N HIS A 280 -5.66 -18.83 10.37
CA HIS A 280 -5.39 -17.40 10.26
C HIS A 280 -5.90 -16.61 11.47
N SER A 281 -6.71 -17.19 12.35
CA SER A 281 -7.18 -16.55 13.59
C SER A 281 -6.13 -16.52 14.72
N THR A 282 -5.10 -17.37 14.67
CA THR A 282 -4.22 -17.63 15.83
C THR A 282 -2.90 -16.86 15.81
N TRP A 283 -2.66 -16.04 14.79
CA TRP A 283 -1.43 -15.25 14.61
C TRP A 283 -1.74 -13.92 13.92
N ARG A 284 -0.86 -12.92 14.05
CA ARG A 284 -1.02 -11.58 13.42
C ARG A 284 -0.07 -11.42 12.24
N ASN A 285 -0.55 -10.89 11.11
CA ASN A 285 0.32 -10.48 10.00
C ASN A 285 0.82 -9.02 10.18
N TYR A 286 1.64 -8.54 9.26
CA TYR A 286 2.15 -7.16 9.31
C TYR A 286 1.02 -6.11 9.17
N ASP A 287 -0.06 -6.41 8.45
CA ASP A 287 -1.23 -5.52 8.33
C ASP A 287 -1.97 -5.39 9.68
N ASP A 288 -2.17 -6.49 10.40
CA ASP A 288 -2.80 -6.52 11.72
C ASP A 288 -1.98 -5.71 12.74
N LEU A 289 -0.64 -5.84 12.69
CA LEU A 289 0.26 -5.07 13.55
C LEU A 289 0.27 -3.58 13.17
N ASN A 290 0.17 -3.27 11.87
CA ASN A 290 0.14 -1.90 11.37
C ASN A 290 -1.18 -1.19 11.72
N GLU A 291 -2.29 -1.94 11.79
CA GLU A 291 -3.59 -1.42 12.22
C GLU A 291 -3.53 -0.77 13.61
N PHE A 292 -2.68 -1.27 14.51
CA PHE A 292 -2.48 -0.67 15.84
C PHE A 292 -2.10 0.81 15.77
N PHE A 293 -1.31 1.21 14.77
CA PHE A 293 -0.84 2.59 14.58
C PHE A 293 -1.87 3.52 13.95
N TRP A 294 -3.03 2.99 13.54
CA TRP A 294 -4.22 3.77 13.22
C TRP A 294 -5.05 4.14 14.46
N SER A 295 -4.76 3.59 15.63
CA SER A 295 -5.44 3.94 16.88
C SER A 295 -4.65 4.98 17.67
N THR A 296 -5.35 5.86 18.40
CA THR A 296 -4.69 6.75 19.39
C THR A 296 -4.04 5.97 20.53
N ASP A 297 -4.37 4.69 20.67
CA ASP A 297 -3.71 3.75 21.59
C ASP A 297 -2.23 3.55 21.28
N CYS A 298 -1.76 3.80 20.06
CA CYS A 298 -0.34 3.68 19.73
C CYS A 298 0.54 4.60 20.59
N PHE A 299 0.02 5.75 21.04
CA PHE A 299 0.73 6.63 21.95
C PHE A 299 0.86 6.09 23.38
N LYS A 300 0.09 5.05 23.75
CA LYS A 300 0.25 4.33 25.03
C LYS A 300 1.50 3.43 25.03
N LEU A 301 2.05 3.12 23.85
CA LEU A 301 3.32 2.40 23.71
C LEU A 301 4.47 3.18 24.37
N GLY A 302 4.38 4.52 24.38
CA GLY A 302 5.39 5.41 24.96
C GLY A 302 6.63 5.57 24.09
N TRP A 303 7.44 6.56 24.43
CA TRP A 303 8.75 6.82 23.80
C TRP A 303 9.75 7.17 24.91
N PRO A 304 10.67 6.27 25.30
CA PRO A 304 10.98 4.98 24.67
C PRO A 304 9.83 3.96 24.83
N MET A 305 9.76 3.00 23.92
CA MET A 305 8.68 2.01 23.88
C MET A 305 8.72 1.11 25.12
N ARG A 306 7.55 0.93 25.75
CA ARG A 306 7.33 0.14 26.96
C ARG A 306 7.15 -1.35 26.60
N PRO A 307 8.09 -2.26 26.97
CA PRO A 307 7.99 -3.68 26.65
C PRO A 307 6.79 -4.38 27.33
N ASP A 308 6.28 -3.80 28.41
CA ASP A 308 5.10 -4.26 29.14
C ASP A 308 3.77 -3.95 28.44
N ASN A 309 3.78 -3.22 27.32
CA ASN A 309 2.58 -2.92 26.55
C ASN A 309 2.02 -4.17 25.81
N ASP A 310 0.69 -4.25 25.69
CA ASP A 310 -0.04 -5.32 24.99
C ASP A 310 0.42 -5.53 23.53
N PHE A 311 0.97 -4.49 22.88
CA PHE A 311 1.52 -4.60 21.53
C PHE A 311 2.62 -5.67 21.43
N PHE A 312 3.54 -5.69 22.41
CA PHE A 312 4.68 -6.61 22.46
C PHE A 312 4.32 -7.99 23.03
N PHE A 313 3.11 -8.17 23.56
CA PHE A 313 2.70 -9.44 24.12
C PHE A 313 2.36 -10.45 23.01
N ILE A 314 2.89 -11.66 23.16
CA ILE A 314 2.65 -12.79 22.27
C ILE A 314 2.21 -13.97 23.13
N SER A 315 1.07 -14.58 22.79
CA SER A 315 0.58 -15.77 23.49
C SER A 315 1.53 -16.95 23.29
N ASP A 316 2.07 -17.48 24.39
CA ASP A 316 2.94 -18.66 24.42
C ASP A 316 2.09 -19.94 24.45
N GLU A 317 1.93 -20.62 23.31
CA GLU A 317 1.78 -22.09 23.32
C GLU A 317 3.15 -22.79 23.21
N THR A 318 4.21 -22.03 22.93
CA THR A 318 5.53 -22.53 22.51
C THR A 318 6.59 -22.67 23.62
N LYS A 319 6.29 -22.27 24.87
CA LYS A 319 7.22 -22.53 25.99
C LYS A 319 7.44 -24.02 26.27
N ASN A 320 6.50 -24.90 25.87
CA ASN A 320 6.68 -26.35 25.98
C ASN A 320 7.58 -26.94 24.87
N SER A 321 7.74 -26.25 23.73
CA SER A 321 8.54 -26.73 22.60
C SER A 321 10.04 -26.47 22.77
N GLN A 322 10.40 -25.36 23.43
CA GLN A 322 11.81 -25.06 23.75
C GLN A 322 12.36 -25.99 24.83
N ILE A 323 11.52 -26.39 25.80
CA ILE A 323 11.90 -27.41 26.80
C ILE A 323 12.04 -28.80 26.14
N LEU A 324 11.20 -29.13 25.14
CA LEU A 324 11.33 -30.41 24.43
C LEU A 324 12.56 -30.49 23.51
N CYS A 325 12.97 -29.39 22.85
CA CYS A 325 14.22 -29.36 22.08
C CYS A 325 15.48 -29.41 22.97
N ALA A 326 15.45 -28.80 24.15
CA ALA A 326 16.54 -28.93 25.13
C ALA A 326 16.65 -30.35 25.69
N SER A 327 15.53 -31.06 25.86
CA SER A 327 15.52 -32.43 26.39
C SER A 327 15.87 -33.53 25.38
N ARG A 328 15.82 -33.26 24.06
CA ARG A 328 16.22 -34.21 23.00
C ARG A 328 17.65 -34.07 22.50
N LEU A 329 18.40 -33.07 22.98
CA LEU A 329 19.81 -32.88 22.60
C LEU A 329 20.83 -33.61 23.51
N SER A 330 20.38 -34.48 24.43
CA SER A 330 21.24 -35.17 25.41
C SER A 330 21.55 -36.64 25.10
N ARG A 331 21.23 -37.15 23.90
CA ARG A 331 21.68 -38.49 23.48
C ARG A 331 22.04 -38.56 22.00
N VAL A 332 23.32 -38.36 21.70
CA VAL A 332 23.98 -38.98 20.53
C VAL A 332 25.31 -39.59 21.00
N PRO A 333 25.60 -40.87 20.68
CA PRO A 333 26.85 -41.55 21.05
C PRO A 333 28.04 -41.01 20.25
N GLN A 334 29.22 -41.04 20.87
CA GLN A 334 30.50 -40.68 20.27
C GLN A 334 30.83 -41.55 19.05
N GLY A 335 31.17 -40.91 17.93
CA GLY A 335 31.83 -41.57 16.80
C GLY A 335 31.68 -40.85 15.46
N ILE A 336 32.81 -40.38 14.94
CA ILE A 336 33.11 -39.95 13.56
C ILE A 336 33.06 -38.44 13.27
N GLU A 337 34.21 -37.98 12.79
CA GLU A 337 34.70 -36.63 12.54
C GLU A 337 34.15 -35.98 11.25
N SER A 338 34.38 -34.66 11.16
CA SER A 338 34.53 -33.83 9.94
C SER A 338 33.28 -33.16 9.32
N CYS A 339 33.00 -31.92 9.76
CA CYS A 339 32.98 -30.71 8.90
C CYS A 339 32.69 -29.42 9.72
N ALA A 340 33.66 -28.52 9.78
CA ALA A 340 33.54 -27.16 10.32
C ALA A 340 32.75 -26.27 9.33
N SER A 341 31.73 -25.51 9.74
CA SER A 341 31.90 -24.14 10.24
C SER A 341 30.55 -23.55 10.66
N CYS A 342 30.41 -23.21 11.94
CA CYS A 342 29.50 -22.20 12.50
C CYS A 342 29.87 -22.04 13.99
N ILE A 343 30.51 -20.92 14.35
CA ILE A 343 30.84 -20.58 15.74
C ILE A 343 29.77 -19.63 16.28
N PRO A 344 29.05 -19.95 17.37
CA PRO A 344 28.25 -18.98 18.13
C PRO A 344 29.13 -18.28 19.17
N LEU A 345 29.03 -16.95 19.25
CA LEU A 345 29.61 -16.14 20.32
C LEU A 345 28.82 -16.36 21.62
N VAL A 346 29.52 -16.85 22.64
CA VAL A 346 29.06 -16.98 24.03
C VAL A 346 29.24 -15.64 24.74
N SER A 347 28.18 -15.10 25.35
CA SER A 347 28.28 -13.99 26.32
C SER A 347 28.56 -14.55 27.71
N VAL A 348 29.62 -14.05 28.32
CA VAL A 348 30.09 -14.35 29.68
C VAL A 348 29.28 -13.53 30.69
N ASP A 349 28.54 -14.20 31.58
CA ASP A 349 27.92 -13.58 32.76
C ASP A 349 28.89 -13.63 33.94
N THR A 350 29.39 -12.47 34.36
CA THR A 350 30.02 -12.29 35.67
C THR A 350 28.99 -11.80 36.68
N SER A 351 28.70 -12.66 37.65
CA SER A 351 27.92 -12.36 38.84
C SER A 351 28.80 -11.65 39.88
N HIS A 352 28.28 -10.58 40.48
CA HIS A 352 28.78 -10.08 41.76
C HIS A 352 27.62 -9.91 42.73
N GLN A 353 27.70 -10.69 43.81
CA GLN A 353 26.93 -10.59 45.04
C GLN A 353 27.22 -9.26 45.74
N ASN A 354 26.24 -8.69 46.44
CA ASN A 354 26.49 -8.08 47.75
C ASN A 354 25.21 -7.95 48.59
N GLU A 355 25.45 -8.12 49.89
CA GLU A 355 24.53 -8.48 50.95
C GLU A 355 23.63 -7.35 51.45
N GLN A 356 22.52 -7.78 52.05
CA GLN A 356 21.61 -6.97 52.85
C GLN A 356 22.24 -6.56 54.18
N GLN A 357 22.08 -5.30 54.58
CA GLN A 357 22.00 -4.95 55.99
C GLN A 357 21.00 -3.81 56.20
N ASN A 358 20.18 -3.99 57.23
CA ASN A 358 18.97 -3.27 57.56
C ASN A 358 19.17 -2.62 58.94
N SER A 359 18.87 -1.32 59.10
CA SER A 359 18.67 -0.65 60.40
C SER A 359 18.20 0.79 60.16
N GLN A 360 16.91 1.07 60.31
CA GLN A 360 16.26 1.69 61.49
C GLN A 360 16.42 3.23 61.61
N LEU A 361 15.28 3.91 61.41
CA LEU A 361 14.84 5.28 61.80
C LEU A 361 15.10 5.59 63.30
N PRO A 362 15.08 6.87 63.82
CA PRO A 362 13.92 7.79 63.71
C PRO A 362 14.10 9.35 63.84
N HIS A 363 13.02 10.05 63.46
CA HIS A 363 12.34 11.28 64.00
C HIS A 363 13.05 12.54 64.52
N GLU A 364 12.58 13.74 64.06
CA GLU A 364 11.99 14.89 64.82
C GLU A 364 11.98 16.20 63.96
N SER A 365 10.81 16.80 63.59
CA SER A 365 10.11 18.01 64.13
C SER A 365 10.93 19.32 64.12
N SER A 366 10.48 20.54 63.74
CA SER A 366 9.17 21.20 63.64
C SER A 366 9.28 22.61 62.95
N SER A 367 8.17 23.07 62.32
CA SER A 367 7.59 24.46 62.29
C SER A 367 8.46 25.69 61.86
N THR A 368 8.05 26.70 61.07
CA THR A 368 6.73 27.26 60.64
C THR A 368 6.97 28.42 59.65
N GLU A 369 6.12 28.53 58.61
CA GLU A 369 5.51 29.75 57.98
C GLU A 369 6.37 30.91 57.40
N ASN A 370 6.03 31.65 56.34
CA ASN A 370 4.96 31.68 55.32
C ASN A 370 5.39 32.74 54.25
N TYR A 371 5.06 32.54 52.95
CA TYR A 371 4.40 33.52 52.04
C TYR A 371 4.33 33.02 50.58
N LEU A 372 3.11 32.61 50.20
CA LEU A 372 2.39 32.68 48.90
C LEU A 372 2.99 32.23 47.54
N ASN A 373 2.26 31.23 46.98
CA ASN A 373 1.68 31.11 45.64
C ASN A 373 2.55 30.86 44.38
N SER A 374 2.53 29.60 43.92
CA SER A 374 1.87 29.14 42.66
C SER A 374 2.55 27.87 42.12
N GLY A 375 1.80 26.75 42.03
CA GLY A 375 2.32 25.50 41.44
C GLY A 375 1.88 24.23 42.17
N ALA A 376 0.59 24.01 42.36
CA ALA A 376 0.05 22.73 42.80
C ALA A 376 -0.57 22.01 41.61
N GLU A 377 0.19 21.10 40.97
CA GLU A 377 -0.33 19.91 40.26
C GLU A 377 0.78 19.02 39.67
N GLN A 378 1.88 18.78 40.40
CA GLN A 378 2.84 17.72 40.02
C GLN A 378 3.48 17.09 41.26
N ARG A 379 2.71 16.34 42.05
CA ARG A 379 3.24 15.30 42.96
C ARG A 379 2.10 14.48 43.57
N GLN A 380 1.52 13.61 42.76
CA GLN A 380 0.79 12.42 43.21
C GLN A 380 0.57 11.51 42.00
N GLN A 381 1.61 10.78 41.61
CA GLN A 381 1.51 9.58 40.77
C GLN A 381 2.80 8.77 40.92
N GLN A 382 3.10 8.38 42.16
CA GLN A 382 3.92 7.20 42.43
C GLN A 382 3.13 6.31 43.38
N THR A 383 3.21 5.01 43.09
CA THR A 383 2.53 3.87 43.74
C THR A 383 1.03 3.69 43.47
N THR A 384 0.73 3.06 42.34
CA THR A 384 -0.21 1.91 42.23
C THR A 384 0.01 1.26 40.85
N SER A 385 1.08 0.45 40.70
CA SER A 385 1.17 -0.45 39.55
C SER A 385 0.22 -1.62 39.80
N SER A 386 -1.06 -1.46 39.51
CA SER A 386 -1.92 -2.60 39.23
C SER A 386 -1.29 -3.32 38.04
N ARG A 387 -0.72 -4.51 38.28
CA ARG A 387 -0.11 -5.35 37.25
C ARG A 387 -1.24 -5.81 36.32
N SER A 388 -1.58 -4.98 35.32
CA SER A 388 -2.55 -5.34 34.30
C SER A 388 -2.02 -6.57 33.59
N GLN A 389 -2.78 -7.66 33.60
CA GLN A 389 -2.42 -8.85 32.82
C GLN A 389 -2.28 -8.43 31.36
N GLN A 390 -1.08 -8.59 30.80
CA GLN A 390 -0.83 -8.32 29.39
C GLN A 390 -1.73 -9.19 28.54
N ARG A 391 -2.35 -8.59 27.54
CA ARG A 391 -3.34 -9.26 26.69
C ARG A 391 -2.86 -9.30 25.25
N TRP A 392 -2.97 -10.47 24.63
CA TRP A 392 -2.75 -10.58 23.19
C TRP A 392 -3.86 -9.84 22.45
N LEU A 393 -3.48 -8.82 21.69
CA LEU A 393 -4.41 -7.94 20.97
C LEU A 393 -5.17 -8.67 19.85
N GLY A 394 -4.61 -9.77 19.35
CA GLY A 394 -5.20 -10.63 18.33
C GLY A 394 -5.56 -9.95 17.02
N LYS A 395 -6.34 -10.64 16.20
CA LYS A 395 -6.86 -10.08 14.94
C LYS A 395 -8.12 -9.26 15.20
N THR A 396 -8.14 -8.06 14.60
CA THR A 396 -9.15 -7.01 14.79
C THR A 396 -10.23 -7.01 13.71
N ASN A 397 -9.90 -7.35 12.47
CA ASN A 397 -10.80 -7.12 11.33
C ASN A 397 -11.19 -8.37 10.52
N PHE A 398 -10.23 -9.20 10.09
CA PHE A 398 -10.52 -10.28 9.15
C PHE A 398 -9.84 -11.60 9.53
N VAL A 399 -10.65 -12.65 9.63
CA VAL A 399 -10.21 -14.04 9.69
C VAL A 399 -10.85 -14.75 8.52
N GLU A 400 -10.03 -15.20 7.58
CA GLU A 400 -10.52 -15.99 6.45
C GLU A 400 -10.97 -17.37 6.96
N VAL A 401 -12.28 -17.61 6.95
CA VAL A 401 -12.83 -18.93 7.22
C VAL A 401 -13.22 -19.55 5.88
N ARG A 402 -12.45 -20.55 5.45
CA ARG A 402 -12.73 -21.29 4.21
C ARG A 402 -14.04 -22.08 4.37
N SER A 403 -15.10 -21.58 3.76
CA SER A 403 -16.44 -22.21 3.75
C SER A 403 -17.17 -21.86 2.47
N PHE A 404 -18.03 -22.75 1.98
CA PHE A 404 -18.92 -22.46 0.83
C PHE A 404 -19.78 -21.22 1.06
N TRP A 405 -20.27 -21.03 2.30
CA TRP A 405 -21.07 -19.86 2.68
C TRP A 405 -20.29 -18.55 2.66
N HIS A 406 -18.95 -18.61 2.61
CA HIS A 406 -18.11 -17.43 2.44
C HIS A 406 -18.34 -16.80 1.06
N LEU A 407 -18.61 -17.59 0.01
CA LEU A 407 -18.93 -17.08 -1.33
C LEU A 407 -20.21 -16.24 -1.32
N PHE A 408 -21.24 -16.70 -0.61
CA PHE A 408 -22.49 -15.97 -0.45
C PHE A 408 -22.33 -14.67 0.34
N ARG A 409 -21.50 -14.71 1.40
CA ARG A 409 -21.16 -13.50 2.18
C ARG A 409 -20.38 -12.49 1.35
N SER A 410 -19.38 -12.93 0.59
CA SER A 410 -18.48 -12.05 -0.19
C SER A 410 -19.16 -11.40 -1.39
N PHE A 411 -20.12 -12.08 -2.02
CA PHE A 411 -20.83 -11.60 -3.21
C PHE A 411 -22.33 -11.34 -2.96
N ASP A 412 -22.67 -10.92 -1.74
CA ASP A 412 -24.04 -10.66 -1.27
C ASP A 412 -24.84 -9.75 -2.22
N ARG A 413 -24.22 -8.69 -2.73
CA ARG A 413 -24.86 -7.71 -3.62
C ARG A 413 -25.26 -8.35 -4.95
N MET A 414 -24.40 -9.19 -5.51
CA MET A 414 -24.66 -9.89 -6.76
C MET A 414 -25.85 -10.84 -6.59
N TRP A 415 -25.82 -11.68 -5.55
CA TRP A 415 -26.90 -12.62 -5.25
C TRP A 415 -28.22 -11.89 -4.99
N THR A 416 -28.20 -10.80 -4.23
CA THR A 416 -29.39 -10.00 -3.94
C THR A 416 -29.99 -9.43 -5.23
N VAL A 417 -29.17 -8.84 -6.11
CA VAL A 417 -29.65 -8.28 -7.38
C VAL A 417 -30.25 -9.36 -8.29
N LEU A 418 -29.63 -10.54 -8.39
CA LEU A 418 -30.15 -11.64 -9.21
C LEU A 418 -31.44 -12.24 -8.65
N VAL A 419 -31.54 -12.46 -7.34
CA VAL A 419 -32.76 -13.01 -6.71
C VAL A 419 -33.93 -12.02 -6.82
N LEU A 420 -33.70 -10.74 -6.52
CA LEU A 420 -34.73 -9.71 -6.65
C LEU A 420 -35.12 -9.49 -8.12
N GLY A 421 -34.14 -9.50 -9.03
CA GLY A 421 -34.38 -9.43 -10.47
C GLY A 421 -35.27 -10.59 -10.94
N LEU A 422 -34.98 -11.82 -10.54
CA LEU A 422 -35.79 -12.99 -10.87
C LEU A 422 -37.23 -12.83 -10.36
N GLN A 423 -37.41 -12.38 -9.12
CA GLN A 423 -38.74 -12.14 -8.55
C GLN A 423 -39.52 -11.09 -9.35
N VAL A 424 -38.89 -9.96 -9.73
CA VAL A 424 -39.51 -8.93 -10.59
C VAL A 424 -39.96 -9.54 -11.91
N LEU A 425 -39.10 -10.31 -12.58
CA LEU A 425 -39.41 -10.92 -13.88
C LEU A 425 -40.58 -11.91 -13.79
N ILE A 426 -40.66 -12.70 -12.71
CA ILE A 426 -41.76 -13.65 -12.48
C ILE A 426 -43.07 -12.90 -12.26
N ILE A 427 -43.09 -11.85 -11.43
CA ILE A 427 -44.29 -11.04 -11.16
C ILE A 427 -44.79 -10.39 -12.46
N MET A 428 -43.89 -9.78 -13.22
CA MET A 428 -44.22 -9.15 -14.51
C MET A 428 -44.79 -10.15 -15.52
N ALA A 429 -44.18 -11.34 -15.62
CA ALA A 429 -44.65 -12.38 -16.52
C ALA A 429 -46.01 -12.95 -16.08
N TRP A 430 -46.28 -13.03 -14.77
CA TRP A 430 -47.54 -13.52 -14.23
C TRP A 430 -48.72 -12.61 -14.54
N GLN A 431 -48.52 -11.30 -14.51
CA GLN A 431 -49.54 -10.29 -14.82
C GLN A 431 -49.73 -10.07 -16.33
N GLY A 432 -48.85 -10.63 -17.18
CA GLY A 432 -49.04 -10.64 -18.63
C GLY A 432 -48.74 -9.31 -19.32
N LEU A 433 -47.77 -8.52 -18.83
CA LEU A 433 -47.44 -7.22 -19.42
C LEU A 433 -46.94 -7.35 -20.87
N GLY A 434 -47.57 -6.58 -21.76
CA GLY A 434 -47.18 -6.44 -23.17
C GLY A 434 -46.19 -5.29 -23.42
N SER A 435 -46.17 -4.27 -22.56
CA SER A 435 -45.27 -3.11 -22.66
C SER A 435 -44.74 -2.62 -21.30
N PRO A 436 -43.56 -1.99 -21.22
CA PRO A 436 -42.98 -1.48 -19.97
C PRO A 436 -43.79 -0.36 -19.29
N THR A 437 -44.68 0.33 -20.02
CA THR A 437 -45.47 1.45 -19.51
C THR A 437 -46.63 1.01 -18.60
N GLN A 438 -47.08 -0.24 -18.71
CA GLN A 438 -48.07 -0.86 -17.82
C GLN A 438 -47.50 -1.13 -16.40
N LEU A 439 -46.18 -0.98 -16.22
CA LEU A 439 -45.51 -1.17 -14.93
C LEU A 439 -45.84 -0.08 -13.91
N LEU A 440 -46.39 1.06 -14.36
CA LEU A 440 -46.83 2.18 -13.52
C LEU A 440 -48.27 2.03 -13.00
N ASP A 441 -48.98 0.97 -13.39
CA ASP A 441 -50.29 0.69 -12.83
C ASP A 441 -50.17 0.41 -11.33
N PRO A 442 -50.93 1.08 -10.47
CA PRO A 442 -50.70 1.09 -9.02
C PRO A 442 -50.81 -0.31 -8.39
N ILE A 443 -51.65 -1.18 -8.94
CA ILE A 443 -51.83 -2.56 -8.49
C ILE A 443 -50.60 -3.41 -8.81
N ILE A 444 -50.11 -3.30 -10.04
CA ILE A 444 -48.92 -4.00 -10.53
C ILE A 444 -47.68 -3.52 -9.79
N PHE A 445 -47.58 -2.20 -9.60
CA PHE A 445 -46.49 -1.58 -8.89
C PHE A 445 -46.44 -2.02 -7.43
N GLU A 446 -47.58 -2.08 -6.73
CA GLU A 446 -47.63 -2.60 -5.34
C GLU A 446 -47.20 -4.07 -5.23
N ASP A 447 -47.58 -4.91 -6.20
CA ASP A 447 -47.10 -6.30 -6.27
C ASP A 447 -45.59 -6.38 -6.53
N ILE A 448 -45.04 -5.53 -7.40
CA ILE A 448 -43.58 -5.44 -7.62
C ILE A 448 -42.86 -4.98 -6.35
N LEU A 449 -43.45 -4.09 -5.56
CA LEU A 449 -42.85 -3.66 -4.29
C LEU A 449 -42.75 -4.78 -3.24
N SER A 450 -43.39 -5.95 -3.44
CA SER A 450 -43.17 -7.13 -2.59
C SER A 450 -41.71 -7.62 -2.57
N ILE A 451 -40.90 -7.25 -3.57
CA ILE A 451 -39.45 -7.55 -3.60
C ILE A 451 -38.70 -7.03 -2.37
N PHE A 452 -39.20 -5.97 -1.74
CA PHE A 452 -38.57 -5.41 -0.54
C PHE A 452 -38.72 -6.31 0.69
N ILE A 453 -39.76 -7.16 0.73
CA ILE A 453 -39.89 -8.23 1.73
C ILE A 453 -38.74 -9.22 1.56
N THR A 454 -38.54 -9.71 0.33
CA THR A 454 -37.44 -10.64 0.02
C THR A 454 -36.08 -10.02 0.32
N ASN A 455 -35.87 -8.74 -0.02
CA ASN A 455 -34.64 -8.01 0.32
C ASN A 455 -34.40 -7.94 1.84
N ALA A 456 -35.44 -7.69 2.64
CA ALA A 456 -35.32 -7.67 4.09
C ALA A 456 -34.92 -9.05 4.65
N VAL A 457 -35.49 -10.14 4.13
CA VAL A 457 -35.10 -11.51 4.50
C VAL A 457 -33.66 -11.82 4.11
N LEU A 458 -33.24 -11.47 2.88
CA LEU A 458 -31.87 -11.65 2.43
C LEU A 458 -30.87 -10.87 3.29
N ARG A 459 -31.22 -9.66 3.74
CA ARG A 459 -30.41 -8.88 4.69
C ARG A 459 -30.29 -9.54 6.06
N VAL A 460 -31.35 -10.19 6.57
CA VAL A 460 -31.26 -10.97 7.81
C VAL A 460 -30.27 -12.12 7.64
N ILE A 461 -30.37 -12.88 6.55
CA ILE A 461 -29.44 -13.97 6.24
C ILE A 461 -28.00 -13.45 6.16
N GLN A 462 -27.78 -12.33 5.48
CA GLN A 462 -26.46 -11.70 5.37
C GLN A 462 -25.88 -11.33 6.74
N VAL A 463 -26.66 -10.68 7.61
CA VAL A 463 -26.16 -10.27 8.93
C VAL A 463 -25.89 -11.49 9.82
N ILE A 464 -26.71 -12.55 9.72
CA ILE A 464 -26.46 -13.83 10.41
C ILE A 464 -25.14 -14.44 9.95
N LEU A 465 -24.88 -14.48 8.63
CA LEU A 465 -23.61 -14.96 8.09
C LEU A 465 -22.43 -14.11 8.58
N ASP A 466 -22.57 -12.78 8.59
CA ASP A 466 -21.54 -11.87 9.10
C ASP A 466 -21.19 -12.16 10.57
N ILE A 467 -22.20 -12.39 11.41
CA ILE A 467 -22.02 -12.74 12.82
C ILE A 467 -21.39 -14.13 12.96
N ALA A 468 -21.87 -15.11 12.20
CA ALA A 468 -21.37 -16.49 12.25
C ALA A 468 -19.88 -16.57 11.91
N PHE A 469 -19.45 -15.85 10.85
CA PHE A 469 -18.05 -15.81 10.46
C PHE A 469 -17.17 -14.95 11.38
N SER A 470 -17.73 -13.93 12.01
CA SER A 470 -17.02 -13.10 13.00
C SER A 470 -17.02 -13.71 14.42
N TRP A 471 -17.72 -14.83 14.63
CA TRP A 471 -17.89 -15.40 15.97
C TRP A 471 -16.57 -15.84 16.60
N ARG A 472 -15.63 -16.35 15.79
CA ARG A 472 -14.30 -16.77 16.26
C ARG A 472 -13.45 -15.61 16.78
N THR A 473 -13.69 -14.38 16.33
CA THR A 473 -12.97 -13.17 16.77
C THR A 473 -13.72 -12.40 17.86
N LYS A 474 -14.87 -12.90 18.34
CA LYS A 474 -15.70 -12.21 19.34
C LYS A 474 -14.93 -11.82 20.60
N GLN A 475 -13.93 -12.61 21.01
CA GLN A 475 -13.12 -12.31 22.18
C GLN A 475 -12.20 -11.11 21.96
N THR A 476 -11.67 -10.89 20.75
CA THR A 476 -10.72 -9.81 20.43
C THR A 476 -11.39 -8.54 19.89
N MET A 477 -12.66 -8.63 19.47
CA MET A 477 -13.42 -7.50 18.94
C MET A 477 -13.70 -6.40 19.97
N ARG A 478 -13.69 -5.14 19.50
CA ARG A 478 -14.07 -3.98 20.32
C ARG A 478 -15.58 -3.99 20.59
N SER A 479 -16.00 -3.52 21.76
CA SER A 479 -17.43 -3.46 22.15
C SER A 479 -18.30 -2.70 21.15
N ASP A 480 -17.74 -1.69 20.50
CA ASP A 480 -18.40 -0.89 19.47
C ASP A 480 -18.77 -1.71 18.20
N GLN A 481 -17.90 -2.62 17.78
CA GLN A 481 -18.17 -3.53 16.66
C GLN A 481 -19.28 -4.53 17.02
N ILE A 482 -19.25 -5.06 18.24
CA ILE A 482 -20.29 -5.98 18.76
C ILE A 482 -21.66 -5.28 18.80
N LEU A 483 -21.70 -4.05 19.31
CA LEU A 483 -22.90 -3.22 19.33
C LEU A 483 -23.45 -3.03 17.92
N ARG A 484 -22.59 -2.73 16.95
CA ARG A 484 -22.99 -2.52 15.56
C ARG A 484 -23.60 -3.76 14.91
N PHE A 485 -22.99 -4.93 15.08
CA PHE A 485 -23.56 -6.18 14.55
C PHE A 485 -24.94 -6.47 15.15
N THR A 486 -25.09 -6.22 16.45
CA THR A 486 -26.36 -6.38 17.16
C THR A 486 -27.43 -5.43 16.62
N LEU A 487 -27.10 -4.15 16.44
CA LEU A 487 -28.02 -3.14 15.89
C LEU A 487 -28.41 -3.43 14.43
N LYS A 488 -27.46 -3.91 13.61
CA LYS A 488 -27.75 -4.33 12.23
C LYS A 488 -28.71 -5.52 12.20
N LEU A 489 -28.53 -6.50 13.08
CA LEU A 489 -29.40 -7.66 13.17
C LEU A 489 -30.81 -7.26 13.62
N SER A 490 -30.91 -6.46 14.69
CA SER A 490 -32.22 -6.01 15.19
C SER A 490 -32.99 -5.20 14.14
N LEU A 491 -32.31 -4.31 13.42
CA LEU A 491 -32.93 -3.51 12.37
C LEU A 491 -33.37 -4.38 11.17
N ALA A 492 -32.54 -5.34 10.75
CA ALA A 492 -32.88 -6.24 9.64
C ALA A 492 -34.11 -7.10 9.98
N VAL A 493 -34.15 -7.68 11.19
CA VAL A 493 -35.28 -8.49 11.67
C VAL A 493 -36.55 -7.64 11.80
N ALA A 494 -36.45 -6.42 12.32
CA ALA A 494 -37.59 -5.51 12.41
C ALA A 494 -38.22 -5.26 11.04
N TRP A 495 -37.41 -4.95 10.02
CA TRP A 495 -37.92 -4.76 8.66
C TRP A 495 -38.49 -6.03 8.03
N ALA A 496 -37.89 -7.20 8.30
CA ALA A 496 -38.39 -8.49 7.84
C ALA A 496 -39.76 -8.87 8.44
N ILE A 497 -40.13 -8.29 9.60
CA ILE A 497 -41.44 -8.47 10.23
C ILE A 497 -42.43 -7.38 9.78
N ILE A 498 -42.00 -6.12 9.78
CA ILE A 498 -42.86 -4.96 9.46
C ILE A 498 -43.37 -5.04 8.01
N LEU A 499 -42.49 -5.30 7.03
CA LEU A 499 -42.88 -5.27 5.62
C LEU A 499 -43.98 -6.29 5.26
N PRO A 500 -43.91 -7.57 5.66
CA PRO A 500 -45.01 -8.53 5.44
C PRO A 500 -46.33 -8.14 6.10
N ILE A 501 -46.30 -7.63 7.34
CA ILE A 501 -47.51 -7.24 8.07
C ILE A 501 -48.25 -6.13 7.32
N PHE A 502 -47.53 -5.09 6.89
CA PHE A 502 -48.10 -3.98 6.16
C PHE A 502 -48.54 -4.37 4.74
N TYR A 503 -47.83 -5.29 4.08
CA TYR A 503 -48.25 -5.83 2.77
C TYR A 503 -49.57 -6.61 2.88
N ALA A 504 -49.67 -7.53 3.85
CA ALA A 504 -50.89 -8.30 4.11
C ALA A 504 -52.06 -7.39 4.52
N SER A 505 -51.81 -6.37 5.36
CA SER A 505 -52.81 -5.38 5.74
C SER A 505 -53.27 -4.51 4.56
N SER A 506 -52.43 -4.29 3.56
CA SER A 506 -52.76 -3.50 2.37
C SER A 506 -53.72 -4.24 1.43
N GLN A 507 -53.55 -5.57 1.29
CA GLN A 507 -54.43 -6.41 0.46
C GLN A 507 -55.90 -6.37 0.90
N ASN A 508 -56.17 -6.13 2.18
CA ASN A 508 -57.52 -6.00 2.74
C ASN A 508 -58.17 -4.62 2.45
N TYR A 509 -57.40 -3.62 2.01
CA TYR A 509 -57.83 -2.23 1.81
C TYR A 509 -57.78 -1.80 0.33
N ARG A 510 -58.09 -2.72 -0.62
CA ARG A 510 -58.15 -2.46 -2.08
C ARG A 510 -59.18 -1.40 -2.54
N ALA A 511 -59.79 -0.65 -1.62
CA ALA A 511 -60.86 0.31 -1.87
C ALA A 511 -60.38 1.74 -2.23
N CYS A 512 -59.20 1.92 -2.83
CA CYS A 512 -58.69 3.23 -3.29
C CYS A 512 -58.93 3.47 -4.79
N SER A 513 -59.89 2.78 -5.43
CA SER A 513 -60.13 2.93 -6.88
C SER A 513 -61.34 3.80 -7.25
N ALA A 514 -62.03 4.43 -6.29
CA ALA A 514 -63.32 5.06 -6.56
C ALA A 514 -63.46 6.51 -6.06
N LYS A 515 -62.53 7.42 -6.44
CA LYS A 515 -62.79 8.85 -6.80
C LYS A 515 -61.53 9.73 -6.77
N ARG A 516 -61.16 10.27 -7.95
CA ARG A 516 -60.52 11.60 -8.25
C ARG A 516 -59.10 11.86 -7.67
N SER A 517 -58.14 12.57 -8.27
CA SER A 517 -58.14 13.82 -9.09
C SER A 517 -56.97 13.85 -10.10
N LYS A 518 -57.06 14.69 -11.15
CA LYS A 518 -56.04 14.88 -12.20
C LYS A 518 -54.95 15.90 -11.78
N ALA A 519 -54.13 15.56 -10.80
CA ALA A 519 -52.88 16.28 -10.53
C ALA A 519 -51.70 15.29 -10.65
N PHE A 520 -50.55 15.73 -11.16
CA PHE A 520 -49.37 14.88 -11.39
C PHE A 520 -48.89 14.17 -10.10
N LEU A 521 -49.05 14.81 -8.94
CA LEU A 521 -48.79 14.20 -7.61
C LEU A 521 -49.98 13.41 -7.02
N GLY A 522 -51.18 13.55 -7.57
CA GLY A 522 -52.39 12.84 -7.14
C GLY A 522 -52.63 11.51 -7.88
N MET A 523 -51.66 11.06 -8.68
CA MET A 523 -51.76 9.86 -9.52
C MET A 523 -51.43 8.56 -8.76
N PHE A 524 -50.70 8.66 -7.66
CA PHE A 524 -50.37 7.51 -6.80
C PHE A 524 -51.29 7.52 -5.57
N CYS A 525 -52.29 6.63 -5.50
CA CYS A 525 -52.85 6.24 -4.19
C CYS A 525 -51.68 5.61 -3.42
N LEU A 526 -51.01 6.36 -2.54
CA LEU A 526 -49.99 5.78 -1.67
C LEU A 526 -50.69 4.82 -0.69
N SER A 527 -50.59 3.53 -0.95
CA SER A 527 -51.02 2.53 0.02
C SER A 527 -50.14 2.65 1.28
N LYS A 528 -50.66 2.19 2.42
CA LYS A 528 -49.90 2.18 3.68
C LYS A 528 -48.58 1.42 3.53
N TYR A 529 -48.56 0.34 2.73
CA TYR A 529 -47.37 -0.42 2.42
C TYR A 529 -46.33 0.41 1.66
N MET A 530 -46.75 1.23 0.70
CA MET A 530 -45.84 2.03 -0.12
C MET A 530 -45.13 3.15 0.64
N VAL A 531 -45.81 3.74 1.63
CA VAL A 531 -45.17 4.67 2.58
C VAL A 531 -44.07 3.96 3.38
N VAL A 532 -44.35 2.75 3.89
CA VAL A 532 -43.39 1.96 4.67
C VAL A 532 -42.19 1.54 3.81
N VAL A 533 -42.43 1.15 2.55
CA VAL A 533 -41.36 0.85 1.59
C VAL A 533 -40.50 2.08 1.30
N ALA A 534 -41.08 3.27 1.15
CA ALA A 534 -40.33 4.50 0.96
C ALA A 534 -39.41 4.80 2.17
N LEU A 535 -39.90 4.58 3.39
CA LEU A 535 -39.09 4.70 4.62
C LEU A 535 -37.94 3.68 4.64
N TYR A 536 -38.22 2.42 4.30
CA TYR A 536 -37.19 1.38 4.19
C TYR A 536 -36.09 1.75 3.18
N LEU A 537 -36.48 2.32 2.04
CA LEU A 537 -35.56 2.72 0.96
C LEU A 537 -34.75 3.98 1.26
N THR A 538 -35.16 4.81 2.23
CA THR A 538 -34.54 6.10 2.51
C THR A 538 -33.02 5.97 2.75
N SER A 539 -32.61 4.95 3.51
CA SER A 539 -31.18 4.68 3.76
C SER A 539 -30.39 4.31 2.49
N ASN A 540 -30.98 3.52 1.60
CA ASN A 540 -30.36 3.12 0.34
C ASN A 540 -30.28 4.28 -0.66
N VAL A 541 -31.29 5.17 -0.68
CA VAL A 541 -31.29 6.37 -1.52
C VAL A 541 -30.19 7.33 -1.09
N ILE A 542 -30.00 7.53 0.22
CA ILE A 542 -28.89 8.32 0.75
C ILE A 542 -27.55 7.69 0.33
N GLY A 543 -27.40 6.37 0.46
CA GLY A 543 -26.21 5.66 0.01
C GLY A 543 -25.93 5.82 -1.49
N MET A 544 -26.96 5.72 -2.33
CA MET A 544 -26.88 5.94 -3.78
C MET A 544 -26.48 7.38 -4.12
N ALA A 545 -27.06 8.38 -3.44
CA ALA A 545 -26.71 9.78 -3.65
C ALA A 545 -25.24 10.04 -3.27
N LEU A 546 -24.77 9.47 -2.16
CA LEU A 546 -23.37 9.56 -1.73
C LEU A 546 -22.41 8.83 -2.67
N PHE A 547 -22.84 7.71 -3.28
CA PHE A 547 -22.06 7.01 -4.30
C PHE A 547 -21.77 7.89 -5.52
N PHE A 548 -22.76 8.61 -6.04
CA PHE A 548 -22.57 9.51 -7.19
C PHE A 548 -21.85 10.82 -6.85
N VAL A 549 -21.62 11.10 -5.57
CA VAL A 549 -20.85 12.27 -5.11
C VAL A 549 -19.65 11.82 -4.24
N PRO A 550 -18.59 11.24 -4.85
CA PRO A 550 -17.43 10.74 -4.12
C PRO A 550 -16.75 11.79 -3.24
N ALA A 551 -16.81 13.07 -3.62
CA ALA A 551 -16.24 14.15 -2.84
C ALA A 551 -16.87 14.29 -1.44
N VAL A 552 -18.19 14.12 -1.34
CA VAL A 552 -18.90 14.19 -0.05
C VAL A 552 -18.61 12.96 0.78
N THR A 553 -18.57 11.78 0.15
CA THR A 553 -18.24 10.53 0.87
C THR A 553 -16.81 10.54 1.39
N ASN A 554 -15.84 10.99 0.58
CA ASN A 554 -14.46 11.20 1.02
C ASN A 554 -14.38 12.20 2.18
N TYR A 555 -15.17 13.28 2.14
CA TYR A 555 -15.25 14.22 3.26
C TYR A 555 -15.82 13.56 4.53
N ILE A 556 -16.89 12.77 4.42
CA ILE A 556 -17.48 12.06 5.58
C ILE A 556 -16.49 11.05 6.18
N GLU A 557 -15.74 10.32 5.34
CA GLU A 557 -14.75 9.32 5.78
C GLU A 557 -13.49 9.94 6.39
N THR A 558 -13.08 11.12 5.93
CA THR A 558 -11.86 11.81 6.40
C THR A 558 -12.12 12.84 7.50
N SER A 559 -13.38 13.21 7.72
CA SER A 559 -13.75 14.21 8.72
C SER A 559 -13.70 13.63 10.13
N THR A 560 -13.10 14.39 11.04
CA THR A 560 -13.06 14.11 12.49
C THR A 560 -14.31 14.58 13.22
N TRP A 561 -15.28 15.15 12.50
CA TRP A 561 -16.51 15.65 13.12
C TRP A 561 -17.37 14.51 13.64
N ARG A 562 -17.90 14.66 14.86
CA ARG A 562 -18.61 13.57 15.58
C ARG A 562 -19.76 12.97 14.78
N ILE A 563 -20.51 13.79 14.05
CA ILE A 563 -21.64 13.34 13.22
C ILE A 563 -21.15 12.56 11.99
N CYS A 564 -20.12 13.04 11.31
CA CYS A 564 -19.49 12.31 10.19
C CYS A 564 -18.89 10.99 10.67
N SER A 565 -18.27 10.97 11.85
CA SER A 565 -17.74 9.76 12.48
C SER A 565 -18.84 8.74 12.79
N MET A 566 -19.98 9.17 13.32
CA MET A 566 -21.15 8.31 13.57
C MET A 566 -21.76 7.76 12.25
N LEU A 567 -21.87 8.60 11.22
CA LEU A 567 -22.33 8.20 9.89
C LEU A 567 -21.37 7.21 9.24
N SER A 568 -20.07 7.47 9.32
CA SER A 568 -19.01 6.58 8.81
C SER A 568 -19.00 5.25 9.57
N TRP A 569 -19.17 5.27 10.90
CA TRP A 569 -19.31 4.09 11.74
C TRP A 569 -20.48 3.21 11.28
N TRP A 570 -21.66 3.81 11.03
CA TRP A 570 -22.80 3.08 10.51
C TRP A 570 -22.57 2.56 9.08
N SER A 571 -22.02 3.39 8.20
CA SER A 571 -21.90 3.17 6.76
C SER A 571 -20.69 2.34 6.32
N GLN A 572 -19.73 2.03 7.21
CA GLN A 572 -18.39 1.49 6.87
C GLN A 572 -18.41 0.61 5.60
N PRO A 573 -17.70 1.01 4.53
CA PRO A 573 -17.68 0.24 3.30
C PRO A 573 -17.09 -1.14 3.58
N GLN A 574 -17.77 -2.19 3.09
CA GLN A 574 -17.29 -3.59 3.20
C GLN A 574 -16.13 -3.90 2.23
N LEU A 575 -15.69 -2.92 1.45
CA LEU A 575 -14.60 -3.07 0.49
C LEU A 575 -13.28 -2.69 1.18
N TYR A 576 -12.26 -3.53 0.98
CA TYR A 576 -10.89 -3.43 1.53
C TYR A 576 -10.10 -2.18 1.06
N VAL A 577 -10.77 -1.19 0.46
CA VAL A 577 -10.15 0.02 -0.06
C VAL A 577 -10.02 1.01 1.10
N GLY A 578 -8.82 1.56 1.31
CA GLY A 578 -8.52 2.49 2.40
C GLY A 578 -9.47 3.69 2.44
N ARG A 579 -9.66 4.26 3.64
CA ARG A 579 -10.54 5.43 3.85
C ARG A 579 -10.14 6.58 2.93
N GLY A 580 -11.09 7.18 2.24
CA GLY A 580 -10.83 8.31 1.34
C GLY A 580 -10.10 7.96 0.04
N MET A 581 -9.89 6.67 -0.27
CA MET A 581 -9.30 6.21 -1.54
C MET A 581 -10.37 5.95 -2.61
N GLN A 582 -11.48 6.68 -2.60
CA GLN A 582 -12.50 6.51 -3.63
C GLN A 582 -12.01 6.99 -4.99
N GLU A 583 -12.37 6.25 -6.03
CA GLU A 583 -12.08 6.61 -7.41
C GLU A 583 -12.80 7.91 -7.79
N GLY A 584 -12.22 8.66 -8.73
CA GLY A 584 -12.83 9.86 -9.27
C GLY A 584 -14.19 9.59 -9.95
N LEU A 585 -14.96 10.65 -10.16
CA LEU A 585 -16.31 10.55 -10.77
C LEU A 585 -16.30 9.92 -12.18
N VAL A 586 -15.26 10.15 -12.97
CA VAL A 586 -15.19 9.65 -14.35
C VAL A 586 -15.02 8.12 -14.42
N PRO A 587 -14.03 7.50 -13.75
CA PRO A 587 -13.97 6.04 -13.61
C PRO A 587 -15.28 5.43 -13.08
N LEU A 588 -15.86 6.06 -12.05
CA LEU A 588 -17.10 5.61 -11.44
C LEU A 588 -18.27 5.58 -12.44
N LEU A 589 -18.45 6.64 -13.21
CA LEU A 589 -19.50 6.72 -14.23
C LEU A 589 -19.28 5.67 -15.31
N LYS A 590 -18.04 5.47 -15.78
CA LYS A 590 -17.71 4.43 -16.78
C LYS A 590 -18.10 3.05 -16.26
N TYR A 591 -17.71 2.72 -15.03
CA TYR A 591 -18.04 1.47 -14.38
C TYR A 591 -19.56 1.28 -14.22
N THR A 592 -20.26 2.32 -13.75
CA THR A 592 -21.71 2.27 -13.54
C THR A 592 -22.46 2.09 -14.85
N THR A 593 -22.09 2.83 -15.90
CA THR A 593 -22.71 2.71 -17.23
C THR A 593 -22.49 1.32 -17.82
N PHE A 594 -21.30 0.73 -17.66
CA PHE A 594 -21.01 -0.63 -18.12
C PHE A 594 -21.98 -1.64 -17.50
N TRP A 595 -22.11 -1.64 -16.17
CA TRP A 595 -22.99 -2.59 -15.47
C TRP A 595 -24.47 -2.34 -15.73
N MET A 596 -24.89 -1.08 -15.85
CA MET A 596 -26.28 -0.75 -16.16
C MET A 596 -26.70 -1.29 -17.53
N ILE A 597 -25.87 -1.14 -18.56
CA ILE A 597 -26.16 -1.65 -19.91
C ILE A 597 -26.18 -3.19 -19.88
N LEU A 598 -25.14 -3.81 -19.31
CA LEU A 598 -25.01 -5.27 -19.23
C LEU A 598 -26.22 -5.90 -18.52
N LEU A 599 -26.56 -5.43 -17.32
CA LEU A 599 -27.67 -5.98 -16.54
C LEU A 599 -29.03 -5.72 -17.20
N SER A 600 -29.22 -4.56 -17.83
CA SER A 600 -30.46 -4.27 -18.56
C SER A 600 -30.65 -5.22 -19.73
N SER A 601 -29.61 -5.46 -20.54
CA SER A 601 -29.65 -6.43 -21.64
C SER A 601 -29.92 -7.84 -21.14
N LYS A 602 -29.26 -8.24 -20.05
CA LYS A 602 -29.46 -9.55 -19.41
C LYS A 602 -30.90 -9.76 -18.96
N PHE A 603 -31.45 -8.85 -18.15
CA PHE A 603 -32.81 -9.00 -17.63
C PHE A 603 -33.87 -8.94 -18.73
N LEU A 604 -33.63 -8.15 -19.79
CA LEU A 604 -34.51 -8.12 -20.95
C LEU A 604 -34.52 -9.48 -21.67
N PHE A 605 -33.36 -10.08 -21.88
CA PHE A 605 -33.25 -11.41 -22.46
C PHE A 605 -33.92 -12.48 -21.60
N SER A 606 -33.59 -12.53 -20.30
CA SER A 606 -34.21 -13.47 -19.35
C SER A 606 -35.73 -13.32 -19.31
N TYR A 607 -36.26 -12.10 -19.39
CA TYR A 607 -37.71 -11.90 -19.41
C TYR A 607 -38.38 -12.57 -20.62
N TYR A 608 -37.90 -12.26 -21.83
CA TYR A 608 -38.56 -12.69 -23.07
C TYR A 608 -38.33 -14.16 -23.39
N PHE A 609 -37.13 -14.67 -23.15
CA PHE A 609 -36.73 -16.01 -23.59
C PHE A 609 -36.78 -17.06 -22.48
N GLU A 610 -36.56 -16.69 -21.22
CA GLU A 610 -36.53 -17.64 -20.11
C GLU A 610 -37.87 -17.66 -19.39
N ILE A 611 -38.27 -16.53 -18.77
CA ILE A 611 -39.37 -16.51 -17.79
C ILE A 611 -40.76 -16.45 -18.44
N LYS A 612 -40.97 -15.58 -19.43
CA LYS A 612 -42.30 -15.38 -20.05
C LYS A 612 -42.87 -16.67 -20.68
N PRO A 613 -42.09 -17.51 -21.40
CA PRO A 613 -42.60 -18.75 -21.97
C PRO A 613 -43.01 -19.81 -20.94
N LEU A 614 -42.44 -19.80 -19.73
CA LEU A 614 -42.73 -20.77 -18.66
C LEU A 614 -44.05 -20.52 -17.95
N VAL A 615 -44.45 -19.24 -17.83
CA VAL A 615 -45.63 -18.86 -17.05
C VAL A 615 -46.92 -19.43 -17.64
N GLY A 616 -47.05 -19.46 -18.97
CA GLY A 616 -48.23 -20.04 -19.64
C GLY A 616 -48.45 -21.51 -19.27
N PRO A 617 -47.49 -22.41 -19.56
CA PRO A 617 -47.54 -23.80 -19.15
C PRO A 617 -47.72 -23.99 -17.64
N THR A 618 -47.07 -23.17 -16.80
CA THR A 618 -47.19 -23.25 -15.34
C THR A 618 -48.62 -22.98 -14.87
N LYS A 619 -49.31 -21.98 -15.44
CA LYS A 619 -50.72 -21.69 -15.12
C LYS A 619 -51.64 -22.87 -15.49
N GLU A 620 -51.36 -23.57 -16.59
CA GLU A 620 -52.12 -24.76 -16.98
C GLU A 620 -51.84 -25.95 -16.05
N ILE A 621 -50.57 -26.21 -15.70
CA ILE A 621 -50.19 -27.26 -14.75
C ILE A 621 -50.81 -27.02 -13.37
N MET A 622 -50.91 -25.76 -12.91
CA MET A 622 -51.55 -25.42 -11.64
C MET A 622 -53.06 -25.66 -11.62
N LYS A 623 -53.75 -25.65 -12.77
CA LYS A 623 -55.20 -25.90 -12.86
C LYS A 623 -55.56 -27.39 -12.80
N ILE A 624 -54.63 -28.27 -13.17
CA ILE A 624 -54.88 -29.73 -13.25
C ILE A 624 -54.78 -30.33 -11.84
N ASN A 625 -55.88 -30.77 -11.22
CA ASN A 625 -55.80 -31.37 -9.88
C ASN A 625 -55.36 -32.85 -9.97
N VAL A 626 -54.08 -33.15 -9.66
CA VAL A 626 -53.55 -34.52 -9.66
C VAL A 626 -53.50 -35.06 -8.22
N ASN A 627 -54.36 -36.04 -7.93
CA ASN A 627 -54.49 -36.60 -6.57
C ASN A 627 -53.49 -37.75 -6.27
N LYS A 628 -52.87 -38.35 -7.29
CA LYS A 628 -51.80 -39.36 -7.16
C LYS A 628 -50.81 -39.22 -8.31
N TYR A 629 -49.56 -38.96 -7.97
CA TYR A 629 -48.44 -38.87 -8.91
C TYR A 629 -47.47 -40.00 -8.59
N GLU A 630 -47.37 -41.01 -9.46
CA GLU A 630 -46.31 -42.02 -9.37
C GLU A 630 -45.09 -41.48 -10.14
N TRP A 631 -44.27 -40.67 -9.47
CA TRP A 631 -42.95 -40.34 -9.99
C TRP A 631 -42.04 -41.54 -9.78
N HIS A 632 -41.31 -41.96 -10.82
CA HIS A 632 -40.42 -43.10 -10.72
C HIS A 632 -39.35 -42.84 -9.62
N GLU A 633 -39.30 -43.74 -8.63
CA GLU A 633 -38.33 -43.87 -7.52
C GLU A 633 -38.22 -42.80 -6.43
N PHE A 634 -38.34 -41.49 -6.68
CA PHE A 634 -37.90 -40.50 -5.66
C PHE A 634 -38.97 -39.96 -4.71
N PHE A 635 -40.25 -39.91 -5.10
CA PHE A 635 -41.32 -39.34 -4.24
C PHE A 635 -42.64 -40.13 -4.37
N PRO A 636 -42.81 -41.22 -3.62
CA PRO A 636 -43.86 -42.19 -3.91
C PRO A 636 -45.31 -41.75 -3.61
N GLN A 637 -45.56 -40.64 -2.89
CA GLN A 637 -46.94 -40.10 -2.72
C GLN A 637 -46.96 -38.57 -2.44
N VAL A 638 -46.87 -37.75 -3.49
CA VAL A 638 -47.02 -36.29 -3.36
C VAL A 638 -48.40 -35.85 -3.82
N LYS A 639 -49.13 -35.11 -2.97
CA LYS A 639 -50.51 -34.62 -3.21
C LYS A 639 -50.57 -33.28 -3.98
N SER A 640 -49.46 -32.82 -4.55
CA SER A 640 -49.35 -31.48 -5.15
C SER A 640 -48.53 -31.51 -6.44
N ASN A 641 -48.94 -30.69 -7.42
CA ASN A 641 -48.25 -30.50 -8.70
C ASN A 641 -46.90 -29.76 -8.55
N ALA A 642 -46.51 -29.40 -7.32
CA ALA A 642 -45.29 -28.64 -7.03
C ALA A 642 -44.02 -29.32 -7.56
N GLY A 643 -43.94 -30.66 -7.53
CA GLY A 643 -42.77 -31.40 -8.04
C GLY A 643 -42.58 -31.24 -9.56
N ALA A 644 -43.67 -31.28 -10.34
CA ALA A 644 -43.60 -31.08 -11.78
C ALA A 644 -43.24 -29.63 -12.14
N ILE A 645 -43.79 -28.66 -11.41
CA ILE A 645 -43.43 -27.23 -11.57
C ILE A 645 -41.95 -27.03 -11.25
N LEU A 646 -41.45 -27.61 -10.15
CA LEU A 646 -40.04 -27.53 -9.79
C LEU A 646 -39.14 -28.12 -10.87
N ALA A 647 -39.49 -29.26 -11.45
CA ALA A 647 -38.72 -29.90 -12.52
C ALA A 647 -38.64 -29.05 -13.80
N VAL A 648 -39.72 -28.34 -14.14
CA VAL A 648 -39.78 -27.44 -15.31
C VAL A 648 -38.99 -26.14 -15.04
N TRP A 649 -39.06 -25.60 -13.83
CA TRP A 649 -38.41 -24.33 -13.48
C TRP A 649 -36.93 -24.47 -13.13
N ALA A 650 -36.50 -25.56 -12.50
CA ALA A 650 -35.14 -25.70 -11.97
C ALA A 650 -34.03 -25.54 -13.04
N PRO A 651 -34.11 -26.15 -14.24
CA PRO A 651 -33.09 -25.95 -15.27
C PRO A 651 -33.00 -24.50 -15.73
N ILE A 652 -34.14 -23.81 -15.87
CA ILE A 652 -34.16 -22.43 -16.34
C ILE A 652 -33.66 -21.46 -15.28
N ILE A 653 -34.03 -21.66 -14.01
CA ILE A 653 -33.48 -20.88 -12.90
C ILE A 653 -31.95 -21.06 -12.82
N LEU A 654 -31.44 -22.27 -13.05
CA LEU A 654 -29.99 -22.53 -13.07
C LEU A 654 -29.32 -21.75 -14.21
N VAL A 655 -29.88 -21.80 -15.43
CA VAL A 655 -29.39 -21.02 -16.58
C VAL A 655 -29.40 -19.52 -16.27
N TYR A 656 -30.45 -19.00 -15.66
CA TYR A 656 -30.57 -17.58 -15.25
C TYR A 656 -29.45 -17.09 -14.31
N PHE A 657 -28.87 -17.98 -13.50
CA PHE A 657 -27.72 -17.63 -12.66
C PHE A 657 -26.39 -17.78 -13.42
N MET A 658 -26.28 -18.78 -14.30
CA MET A 658 -25.06 -19.07 -15.07
C MET A 658 -24.83 -18.12 -16.24
N ASP A 659 -25.90 -17.67 -16.91
CA ASP A 659 -25.86 -16.81 -18.09
C ASP A 659 -25.18 -15.46 -17.83
N THR A 660 -25.12 -15.02 -16.57
CA THR A 660 -24.50 -13.75 -16.16
C THR A 660 -23.01 -13.74 -16.51
N GLN A 661 -22.34 -14.90 -16.48
CA GLN A 661 -20.95 -15.03 -16.91
C GLN A 661 -20.79 -14.87 -18.43
N ILE A 662 -21.76 -15.36 -19.20
CA ILE A 662 -21.79 -15.25 -20.67
C ILE A 662 -21.99 -13.78 -21.05
N TRP A 663 -22.99 -13.12 -20.48
CA TRP A 663 -23.24 -11.70 -20.68
C TRP A 663 -22.04 -10.84 -20.32
N TYR A 664 -21.42 -11.11 -19.17
CA TYR A 664 -20.19 -10.43 -18.77
C TYR A 664 -19.05 -10.62 -19.79
N SER A 665 -18.82 -11.85 -20.23
CA SER A 665 -17.75 -12.15 -21.20
C SER A 665 -17.98 -11.40 -22.52
N VAL A 666 -19.20 -11.42 -23.06
CA VAL A 666 -19.55 -10.72 -24.31
C VAL A 666 -19.32 -9.20 -24.18
N PHE A 667 -19.84 -8.58 -23.12
CA PHE A 667 -19.69 -7.15 -22.90
C PHE A 667 -18.23 -6.75 -22.63
N CYS A 668 -17.47 -7.57 -21.90
CA CYS A 668 -16.04 -7.36 -21.68
C CYS A 668 -15.24 -7.44 -22.98
N THR A 669 -15.56 -8.37 -23.89
CA THR A 669 -14.91 -8.44 -25.20
C THR A 669 -15.22 -7.21 -26.06
N ILE A 670 -16.48 -6.75 -26.08
CA ILE A 670 -16.88 -5.56 -26.84
C ILE A 670 -16.20 -4.31 -26.27
N PHE A 671 -16.34 -4.06 -24.97
CA PHE A 671 -15.77 -2.87 -24.33
C PHE A 671 -14.24 -2.90 -24.32
N GLY A 672 -13.63 -4.06 -24.03
CA GLY A 672 -12.19 -4.26 -24.11
C GLY A 672 -11.66 -4.06 -25.53
N GLY A 673 -12.40 -4.52 -26.55
CA GLY A 673 -12.10 -4.25 -27.95
C GLY A 673 -12.15 -2.76 -28.30
N MET A 674 -13.21 -2.06 -27.89
CA MET A 674 -13.34 -0.60 -28.07
C MET A 674 -12.22 0.16 -27.37
N CYS A 675 -11.92 -0.16 -26.11
CA CYS A 675 -10.80 0.42 -25.37
C CYS A 675 -9.47 0.14 -26.07
N GLY A 676 -9.25 -1.08 -26.55
CA GLY A 676 -8.08 -1.44 -27.33
C GLY A 676 -7.90 -0.56 -28.56
N ILE A 677 -8.98 -0.32 -29.31
CA ILE A 677 -8.98 0.57 -30.48
C ILE A 677 -8.67 2.03 -30.07
N ILE A 678 -9.32 2.55 -29.02
CA ILE A 678 -9.11 3.92 -28.52
C ILE A 678 -7.67 4.14 -28.05
N HIS A 679 -7.09 3.13 -27.40
CA HIS A 679 -5.71 3.15 -26.93
C HIS A 679 -4.70 2.75 -27.99
N HIS A 680 -5.14 2.54 -29.24
CA HIS A 680 -4.28 2.10 -30.35
C HIS A 680 -3.49 0.81 -30.01
N LEU A 681 -4.02 -0.03 -29.12
CA LEU A 681 -3.47 -1.34 -28.78
C LEU A 681 -3.57 -2.24 -30.02
N GLY A 682 -2.41 -2.69 -30.48
CA GLY A 682 -2.31 -3.40 -31.75
C GLY A 682 -2.42 -2.48 -32.96
N GLU A 683 -2.12 -1.18 -32.89
CA GLU A 683 -1.85 -0.36 -34.09
C GLU A 683 -0.66 -0.96 -34.84
N ILE A 684 0.38 -1.37 -34.12
CA ILE A 684 1.58 -2.00 -34.69
C ILE A 684 1.38 -3.53 -34.76
N ARG A 685 0.87 -4.04 -35.88
CA ARG A 685 0.63 -5.49 -36.09
C ARG A 685 1.68 -6.18 -36.97
N THR A 686 2.46 -5.39 -37.72
CA THR A 686 3.38 -5.92 -38.73
C THR A 686 4.78 -5.37 -38.55
N MET A 687 5.79 -6.17 -38.90
CA MET A 687 7.19 -5.75 -38.88
C MET A 687 7.44 -4.48 -39.73
N GLY A 688 6.66 -4.29 -40.82
CA GLY A 688 6.73 -3.07 -41.62
C GLY A 688 6.29 -1.82 -40.86
N MET A 689 5.29 -1.93 -39.99
CA MET A 689 4.79 -0.83 -39.17
C MET A 689 5.66 -0.60 -37.93
N VAL A 690 6.25 -1.66 -37.36
CA VAL A 690 7.32 -1.54 -36.37
C VAL A 690 8.46 -0.72 -36.95
N ARG A 691 8.92 -1.05 -38.16
CA ARG A 691 10.03 -0.36 -38.83
C ARG A 691 9.76 1.12 -39.09
N SER A 692 8.57 1.49 -39.57
CA SER A 692 8.26 2.89 -39.85
C SER A 692 8.15 3.74 -38.58
N ARG A 693 7.66 3.15 -37.49
CA ARG A 693 7.51 3.83 -36.19
C ARG A 693 8.77 3.77 -35.33
N PHE A 694 9.65 2.78 -35.51
CA PHE A 694 10.90 2.65 -34.74
C PHE A 694 11.78 3.89 -34.87
N CYS A 695 11.79 4.54 -36.04
CA CYS A 695 12.50 5.80 -36.26
C CYS A 695 11.99 6.95 -35.36
N THR A 696 10.73 6.91 -34.93
CA THR A 696 10.13 7.91 -34.02
C THR A 696 10.30 7.56 -32.54
N LEU A 697 10.79 6.36 -32.23
CA LEU A 697 10.95 5.85 -30.87
C LEU A 697 12.00 6.62 -30.04
N PRO A 698 13.19 6.98 -30.57
CA PRO A 698 14.15 7.80 -29.80
C PRO A 698 13.59 9.18 -29.45
N GLU A 699 12.76 9.75 -30.33
CA GLU A 699 12.12 11.04 -30.11
C GLU A 699 11.10 10.93 -28.97
N ALA A 700 10.23 9.92 -29.00
CA ALA A 700 9.26 9.66 -27.94
C ALA A 700 9.93 9.30 -26.60
N PHE A 701 11.02 8.54 -26.65
CA PHE A 701 11.84 8.16 -25.49
C PHE A 701 12.44 9.39 -24.83
N ASN A 702 13.08 10.27 -25.60
CA ASN A 702 13.66 11.50 -25.05
C ASN A 702 12.60 12.48 -24.54
N MET A 703 11.43 12.58 -25.19
CA MET A 703 10.28 13.34 -24.66
C MET A 703 9.75 12.79 -23.33
N SER A 704 9.93 11.49 -23.06
CA SER A 704 9.48 10.84 -21.82
C SER A 704 10.54 10.89 -20.71
N LEU A 705 11.82 10.87 -21.08
CA LEU A 705 12.96 10.99 -20.15
C LEU A 705 13.19 12.42 -19.68
N VAL A 706 12.96 13.41 -20.55
CA VAL A 706 13.05 14.83 -20.23
C VAL A 706 11.63 15.40 -20.20
N PRO A 707 11.04 15.67 -19.01
CA PRO A 707 9.76 16.34 -18.96
C PRO A 707 9.88 17.69 -19.67
N PRO A 708 8.86 18.11 -20.45
CA PRO A 708 8.89 19.43 -21.06
C PRO A 708 9.04 20.47 -19.96
N ALA A 709 9.92 21.47 -20.18
CA ALA A 709 10.03 22.62 -19.30
C ALA A 709 8.61 23.14 -18.99
N MET A 710 8.29 23.28 -17.70
CA MET A 710 6.99 23.76 -17.25
C MET A 710 6.61 25.01 -18.05
N PRO A 711 5.50 25.00 -18.81
CA PRO A 711 5.04 26.22 -19.45
C PRO A 711 4.77 27.22 -18.33
N LYS A 712 5.38 28.41 -18.40
CA LYS A 712 5.04 29.53 -17.52
C LYS A 712 3.52 29.63 -17.47
N GLU A 713 2.93 29.50 -16.28
CA GLU A 713 1.50 29.61 -16.09
C GLU A 713 1.00 30.95 -16.62
N LYS A 714 0.36 30.94 -17.79
CA LYS A 714 -0.63 31.96 -18.15
C LYS A 714 -1.98 31.41 -17.77
N LYS A 715 -2.59 32.00 -16.73
CA LYS A 715 -4.00 31.81 -16.37
C LYS A 715 -4.86 31.98 -17.62
N ARG A 716 -5.35 30.88 -18.18
CA ARG A 716 -6.57 30.85 -19.01
C ARG A 716 -7.43 29.69 -18.57
N MET A 717 -8.67 30.03 -18.26
CA MET A 717 -9.73 29.15 -17.78
C MET A 717 -10.23 28.32 -18.96
N PHE A 718 -10.46 27.03 -18.71
CA PHE A 718 -10.90 25.93 -19.59
C PHE A 718 -9.82 25.28 -20.48
N PRO A 719 -9.41 24.03 -20.20
CA PRO A 719 -8.58 23.25 -21.10
C PRO A 719 -9.47 22.46 -22.08
N SER A 720 -9.45 22.84 -23.36
CA SER A 720 -9.87 21.97 -24.45
C SER A 720 -8.87 20.80 -24.54
N PHE A 721 -9.32 19.60 -24.18
CA PHE A 721 -8.53 18.36 -24.17
C PHE A 721 -7.95 18.00 -25.56
N LEU A 722 -8.45 18.64 -26.63
CA LEU A 722 -8.07 18.41 -28.01
C LEU A 722 -6.91 19.28 -28.52
N GLU A 723 -6.68 20.47 -27.96
CA GLU A 723 -5.62 21.37 -28.48
C GLU A 723 -4.20 20.98 -28.01
N LYS A 724 -4.07 20.35 -26.83
CA LYS A 724 -2.75 19.94 -26.30
C LYS A 724 -2.08 18.82 -27.11
N LYS A 725 -2.85 18.01 -27.86
CA LYS A 725 -2.32 16.87 -28.60
C LYS A 725 -1.92 17.20 -30.04
N ILE A 726 -2.46 18.28 -30.61
CA ILE A 726 -2.29 18.61 -32.03
C ILE A 726 -1.24 19.72 -32.25
N PHE A 727 -1.11 20.69 -31.34
CA PHE A 727 -0.24 21.86 -31.57
C PHE A 727 1.21 21.74 -31.08
N LYS A 728 1.63 20.59 -30.54
CA LYS A 728 3.03 20.37 -30.11
C LYS A 728 3.94 19.78 -31.19
N LYS A 729 3.38 19.47 -32.37
CA LYS A 729 4.10 18.81 -33.47
C LYS A 729 4.86 19.76 -34.41
N LEU A 730 4.89 21.07 -34.12
CA LEU A 730 5.48 22.06 -35.02
C LEU A 730 6.32 23.13 -34.27
N GLY A 731 7.12 22.69 -33.30
CA GLY A 731 8.23 23.46 -32.74
C GLY A 731 9.54 22.85 -33.21
N LYS A 732 10.37 23.65 -33.89
CA LYS A 732 11.64 23.30 -34.52
C LYS A 732 12.41 22.17 -33.80
N ALA A 733 12.75 21.14 -34.57
CA ALA A 733 13.63 20.04 -34.18
C ALA A 733 15.00 20.58 -33.75
N GLU A 734 15.18 20.78 -32.45
CA GLU A 734 16.49 20.65 -31.83
C GLU A 734 16.97 19.24 -32.18
N ARG A 735 18.14 19.09 -32.82
CA ARG A 735 18.64 17.78 -33.25
C ARG A 735 18.89 16.92 -32.01
N ILE A 736 17.90 16.10 -31.67
CA ILE A 736 17.92 15.21 -30.52
C ILE A 736 18.99 14.14 -30.77
N ASP A 737 19.98 14.07 -29.87
CA ASP A 737 21.06 13.11 -29.89
C ASP A 737 20.54 11.68 -29.65
N PRO A 738 20.53 10.79 -30.66
CA PRO A 738 19.95 9.46 -30.52
C PRO A 738 20.91 8.46 -29.85
N THR A 739 22.11 8.88 -29.44
CA THR A 739 23.11 8.03 -28.78
C THR A 739 22.64 7.58 -27.39
N LYS A 740 21.96 8.45 -26.64
CA LYS A 740 21.37 8.13 -25.33
C LYS A 740 20.34 7.01 -25.44
N PHE A 741 19.50 7.06 -26.46
CA PHE A 741 18.52 6.01 -26.74
C PHE A 741 19.22 4.68 -27.07
N ALA A 742 20.24 4.70 -27.94
CA ALA A 742 20.98 3.50 -28.32
C ALA A 742 21.70 2.84 -27.13
N LEU A 743 22.25 3.63 -26.19
CA LEU A 743 22.85 3.10 -24.96
C LEU A 743 21.81 2.36 -24.10
N VAL A 744 20.66 2.98 -23.85
CA VAL A 744 19.61 2.36 -23.03
C VAL A 744 18.99 1.15 -23.73
N TRP A 745 18.73 1.25 -25.03
CA TRP A 745 18.26 0.14 -25.85
C TRP A 745 19.20 -1.06 -25.77
N ASN A 746 20.51 -0.85 -25.96
CA ASN A 746 21.49 -1.93 -25.90
C ASN A 746 21.58 -2.55 -24.51
N GLN A 747 21.44 -1.77 -23.44
CA GLN A 747 21.37 -2.31 -22.08
C GLN A 747 20.13 -3.17 -21.86
N ILE A 748 18.96 -2.76 -22.37
CA ILE A 748 17.73 -3.57 -22.30
C ILE A 748 17.93 -4.90 -23.03
N ILE A 749 18.51 -4.88 -24.23
CA ILE A 749 18.80 -6.10 -25.01
C ILE A 749 19.81 -7.00 -24.28
N ASN A 750 20.83 -6.43 -23.64
CA ASN A 750 21.77 -7.19 -22.82
C ASN A 750 21.10 -7.79 -21.58
N SER A 751 20.17 -7.07 -20.94
CA SER A 751 19.38 -7.61 -19.83
C SER A 751 18.52 -8.79 -20.28
N PHE A 752 17.82 -8.68 -21.42
CA PHE A 752 17.05 -9.79 -21.99
C PHE A 752 17.93 -11.00 -22.29
N ARG A 753 19.18 -10.77 -22.72
CA ARG A 753 20.12 -11.87 -22.87
C ARG A 753 20.54 -12.45 -21.51
N SER A 754 20.84 -11.62 -20.51
CA SER A 754 21.25 -12.09 -19.18
C SER A 754 20.15 -12.88 -18.45
N GLU A 755 18.88 -12.61 -18.77
CA GLU A 755 17.71 -13.34 -18.28
C GLU A 755 17.30 -14.53 -19.18
N ASP A 756 18.13 -14.89 -20.17
CA ASP A 756 17.89 -15.98 -21.13
C ASP A 756 16.56 -15.86 -21.92
N ILE A 757 16.02 -14.65 -22.09
CA ILE A 757 14.80 -14.38 -22.88
C ILE A 757 15.08 -14.47 -24.39
N ILE A 758 16.30 -14.09 -24.80
CA ILE A 758 16.75 -14.07 -26.20
C ILE A 758 18.07 -14.81 -26.36
N SER A 759 18.29 -15.40 -27.54
CA SER A 759 19.55 -16.05 -27.90
C SER A 759 20.66 -15.03 -28.20
N ASN A 760 21.93 -15.49 -28.16
CA ASN A 760 23.08 -14.68 -28.57
C ASN A 760 22.92 -14.09 -29.99
N ARG A 761 22.35 -14.89 -30.91
CA ARG A 761 22.11 -14.46 -32.29
C ARG A 761 21.05 -13.35 -32.38
N GLU A 762 19.99 -13.46 -31.59
CA GLU A 762 18.92 -12.46 -31.53
C GLU A 762 19.39 -11.17 -30.87
N MET A 763 20.22 -11.26 -29.83
CA MET A 763 20.89 -10.13 -29.21
C MET A 763 21.69 -9.33 -30.24
N GLU A 764 22.54 -9.98 -31.04
CA GLU A 764 23.33 -9.34 -32.10
C GLU A 764 22.45 -8.65 -33.15
N LEU A 765 21.32 -9.26 -33.52
CA LEU A 765 20.38 -8.69 -34.50
C LEU A 765 19.62 -7.47 -33.96
N MET A 766 19.37 -7.43 -32.65
CA MET A 766 18.61 -6.37 -31.98
C MET A 766 19.47 -5.23 -31.43
N THR A 767 20.77 -5.44 -31.24
CA THR A 767 21.69 -4.42 -30.74
C THR A 767 21.87 -3.30 -31.76
N MET A 768 21.86 -2.05 -31.32
CA MET A 768 22.22 -0.88 -32.12
C MET A 768 23.76 -0.77 -32.20
N PRO A 769 24.36 -0.90 -33.38
CA PRO A 769 25.80 -0.73 -33.53
C PRO A 769 26.21 0.72 -33.25
N MET A 770 27.03 0.90 -32.22
CA MET A 770 27.62 2.18 -31.84
C MET A 770 29.02 2.28 -32.46
N SER A 771 29.26 3.21 -33.39
CA SER A 771 30.62 3.45 -33.88
C SER A 771 31.42 4.21 -32.82
N LEU A 772 32.46 3.59 -32.26
CA LEU A 772 33.41 4.26 -31.36
C LEU A 772 34.36 5.23 -32.10
N GLU A 773 34.42 5.16 -33.43
CA GLU A 773 35.29 5.99 -34.26
C GLU A 773 34.46 6.69 -35.35
N HIS A 774 34.02 7.90 -35.06
CA HIS A 774 33.86 9.05 -35.96
C HIS A 774 32.76 9.97 -35.45
N SER A 775 33.11 11.24 -35.32
CA SER A 775 32.27 12.42 -35.07
C SER A 775 31.21 12.69 -36.16
N SER A 776 30.84 11.71 -36.98
CA SER A 776 29.70 11.80 -37.88
C SER A 776 28.51 11.14 -37.19
N GLY A 777 27.52 11.93 -36.74
CA GLY A 777 26.34 11.49 -35.98
C GLY A 777 25.35 10.60 -36.74
N SER A 778 25.82 9.58 -37.45
CA SER A 778 25.02 8.61 -38.18
C SER A 778 24.86 7.34 -37.34
N ILE A 779 23.74 7.24 -36.63
CA ILE A 779 23.37 6.03 -35.91
C ILE A 779 22.84 4.99 -36.91
N ARG A 780 23.37 3.77 -36.83
CA ARG A 780 22.90 2.63 -37.61
C ARG A 780 21.84 1.87 -36.80
N TRP A 781 20.68 1.66 -37.41
CA TRP A 781 19.56 0.94 -36.80
C TRP A 781 19.85 -0.56 -36.66
N PRO A 782 19.19 -1.27 -35.73
CA PRO A 782 19.35 -2.71 -35.55
C PRO A 782 19.12 -3.51 -36.84
N LEU A 783 19.88 -4.58 -37.00
CA LEU A 783 19.86 -5.42 -38.21
C LEU A 783 18.50 -6.07 -38.47
N PHE A 784 17.73 -6.39 -37.41
CA PHE A 784 16.40 -6.98 -37.58
C PHE A 784 15.40 -6.04 -38.30
N LEU A 785 15.61 -4.72 -38.23
CA LEU A 785 14.80 -3.74 -38.98
C LEU A 785 15.19 -3.66 -40.46
N LEU A 786 16.35 -4.22 -40.83
CA LEU A 786 16.89 -4.22 -42.19
C LEU A 786 16.57 -5.49 -42.98
N ALA A 787 16.11 -6.56 -42.31
CA ALA A 787 15.98 -7.92 -42.85
C ALA A 787 15.07 -8.11 -44.08
N LYS A 788 14.28 -7.10 -44.50
CA LYS A 788 13.47 -7.13 -45.74
C LYS A 788 13.94 -6.18 -46.85
N LYS A 789 15.07 -5.47 -46.69
CA LYS A 789 15.61 -4.58 -47.74
C LYS A 789 16.65 -5.26 -48.65
N VAL A 790 16.87 -6.57 -48.49
CA VAL A 790 17.85 -7.37 -49.24
C VAL A 790 17.14 -8.50 -50.01
N SER A 791 15.85 -8.36 -50.33
CA SER A 791 15.16 -9.22 -51.31
C SER A 791 15.02 -8.49 -52.63
#